data_AF-A0A5A8C9Y4-F1
#
_entry.id   AF-A0A5A8C9Y4-F1
#
_cell.length_a   1.000
_cell.length_b   1.000
_cell.length_c   1.000
_cell.angle_alpha   90.00
_cell.angle_beta   90.00
_cell.angle_gamma   90.00
#
_symmetry.space_group_name_H-M   'P 1'
#
loop_
_entity.id
_entity.type
_entity.pdbx_description
1 polymer ?
#
loop_
_entity_poly.entity_id
_entity_poly.type
_entity_poly.pdbx_seq_one_letter_code
_entity_poly.pdbx_strand_id
1 'polypeptide(L)'
;MLGIVWYSFTLFAAFQFLVNNVYPRLTLVESMLAAVPLGTIGGAWIALMCACAFSEINDRSMGLATAIMAAYVVLTLQTFVSRLSVALNGLSAAKAGGHSEATGAVWTGLLVAVAGVLSYPLWDSHMLTTKEDGSVWTGGSCWADFPIHLHISNSMLHGRNKVMSFSSMHSPIFADRPMTYPYLPDFHAAALVWMGSSFRQVYFATGFLSFLALIGLVFSLGSRTTGSRVASLVGVVVLVFMGGVGGFNIYNKEGWDQLLTRDAIQDDYVNGEFRGGSIFWFAFLPHIFLPQRGATIAYPAVASVILIFWQAIRSSRSATQQAMPVAERRFLLVLCAVVSALLPLVQAHSFAGLAVFIAVVFVLDAHSWISDPRLIAQAWAPAGVVAGVIFLPQWLIFSRMVEGKSSFLAFTAVFRGQSDSAPQMVKDIIGSGTLFADFVWCWVRAIGPFLPLFFLVLAFMAPAVILRVVRAFAAALSSKADSDEGTKTLRDASMRLMSSTFPLDINDDVLAFAAQHGIGAFGSSKARSAGPALVAPHKKDDDAADPDATASAAKAVRGKSGGWELSSDAQEAASNPDEPFGFLQSQPLPRSYGVPPGFEGLLRTTEGSSEGLASEIEDIDVVAAADPLVAMWQRLVKVTTAAQSLLAGIDVVDNGIRSLSALKFVLAALAVFLTGCFVKFQPWDRDNTKIFYIFALVAAPFVGLAITFPVTHGISSLFAFAPAARGRAQAAGPHTHVIAHGGAPDSAPAVAAEEDDAAAPISRMDTGAAEKVQTRDFQSRAVGLLLLLIGLPAGVALFVFGGFSGAVSVIREQRMSHELYGPLEIEVGEFIRKNVPPKSVMLHDNNHRSPVGMLAGYPSLAGYDGWLWSHGYDYGERHNDRNYIMDRMGDPNEATIYPKMRRWGVRYVVGENKAMEEGKGPEKNLLHDSKTKRIFSNSRFQVLEVLGYDSPPS
;
A
#
# COMPACT_ATOMS: atom_id res chain seq x y z
N MET A 1 18.78 -28.02 9.53
CA MET A 1 17.98 -27.57 8.37
C MET A 1 16.47 -27.66 8.58
N LEU A 2 15.95 -28.27 9.68
CA LEU A 2 14.50 -28.44 9.87
C LEU A 2 13.74 -27.10 9.87
N GLY A 3 14.37 -26.01 10.34
CA GLY A 3 13.85 -24.65 10.24
C GLY A 3 13.48 -24.22 8.82
N ILE A 4 14.37 -24.38 7.83
CA ILE A 4 14.05 -24.05 6.43
C ILE A 4 12.91 -24.92 5.86
N VAL A 5 12.85 -26.21 6.25
CA VAL A 5 11.74 -27.11 5.85
C VAL A 5 10.41 -26.61 6.43
N TRP A 6 10.40 -26.23 7.71
CA TRP A 6 9.22 -25.65 8.36
C TRP A 6 8.81 -24.33 7.71
N TYR A 7 9.76 -23.45 7.39
CA TYR A 7 9.49 -22.21 6.67
C TYR A 7 8.87 -22.48 5.28
N SER A 8 9.44 -23.38 4.48
CA SER A 8 8.85 -23.79 3.20
C SER A 8 7.43 -24.33 3.37
N PHE A 9 7.16 -25.03 4.47
CA PHE A 9 5.83 -25.52 4.81
C PHE A 9 4.82 -24.39 5.16
N THR A 10 5.24 -23.32 5.85
CA THR A 10 4.36 -22.15 6.08
C THR A 10 4.00 -21.44 4.78
N LEU A 11 4.97 -21.32 3.85
CA LEU A 11 4.73 -20.76 2.52
C LEU A 11 3.76 -21.63 1.70
N PHE A 12 3.91 -22.96 1.76
CA PHE A 12 2.99 -23.88 1.10
C PHE A 12 1.57 -23.78 1.67
N ALA A 13 1.40 -23.73 2.99
CA ALA A 13 0.10 -23.57 3.62
C ALA A 13 -0.60 -22.26 3.20
N ALA A 14 0.14 -21.15 3.09
CA ALA A 14 -0.38 -19.88 2.58
C ALA A 14 -0.72 -19.93 1.09
N PHE A 15 0.09 -20.60 0.26
CA PHE A 15 -0.22 -20.80 -1.16
C PHE A 15 -1.50 -21.62 -1.34
N GLN A 16 -1.63 -22.71 -0.59
CA GLN A 16 -2.83 -23.53 -0.54
C GLN A 16 -4.07 -22.73 -0.11
N PHE A 17 -3.95 -21.86 0.89
CA PHE A 17 -5.03 -20.95 1.30
C PHE A 17 -5.46 -20.00 0.17
N LEU A 18 -4.52 -19.39 -0.55
CA LEU A 18 -4.81 -18.47 -1.64
C LEU A 18 -5.44 -19.19 -2.86
N VAL A 19 -4.95 -20.38 -3.21
CA VAL A 19 -5.54 -21.19 -4.29
C VAL A 19 -6.94 -21.72 -3.92
N ASN A 20 -7.19 -22.01 -2.65
CA ASN A 20 -8.52 -22.46 -2.20
C ASN A 20 -9.57 -21.36 -2.16
N ASN A 21 -9.19 -20.15 -1.72
CA ASN A 21 -10.15 -19.11 -1.33
C ASN A 21 -10.07 -17.80 -2.13
N VAL A 22 -8.96 -17.55 -2.86
CA VAL A 22 -8.72 -16.29 -3.59
C VAL A 22 -8.62 -16.50 -5.10
N TYR A 23 -8.10 -17.65 -5.57
CA TYR A 23 -8.15 -17.99 -7.00
C TYR A 23 -9.61 -18.09 -7.49
N PRO A 24 -9.98 -17.51 -8.66
CA PRO A 24 -9.13 -16.91 -9.69
C PRO A 24 -8.95 -15.38 -9.61
N ARG A 25 -9.26 -14.73 -8.49
CA ARG A 25 -9.06 -13.28 -8.33
C ARG A 25 -7.57 -12.91 -8.38
N LEU A 26 -6.72 -13.74 -7.79
CA LEU A 26 -5.29 -13.82 -8.06
C LEU A 26 -4.98 -14.99 -9.00
N THR A 27 -4.01 -14.80 -9.88
CA THR A 27 -3.40 -15.89 -10.67
C THR A 27 -2.61 -16.84 -9.78
N LEU A 28 -2.18 -17.99 -10.31
CA LEU A 28 -1.29 -18.90 -9.59
C LEU A 28 0.04 -18.22 -9.20
N VAL A 29 0.64 -17.43 -10.10
CA VAL A 29 1.92 -16.76 -9.83
C VAL A 29 1.78 -15.69 -8.74
N GLU A 30 0.74 -14.85 -8.79
CA GLU A 30 0.46 -13.89 -7.72
C GLU A 30 0.15 -14.59 -6.40
N SER A 31 -0.53 -15.74 -6.44
CA SER A 31 -0.80 -16.55 -5.24
C SER A 31 0.48 -17.12 -4.64
N MET A 32 1.44 -17.58 -5.46
CA MET A 32 2.76 -18.03 -4.99
C MET A 32 3.57 -16.87 -4.39
N LEU A 33 3.55 -15.70 -5.02
CA LEU A 33 4.29 -14.53 -4.53
C LEU A 33 3.68 -13.97 -3.24
N ALA A 34 2.36 -13.85 -3.15
CA ALA A 34 1.66 -13.43 -1.93
C ALA A 34 1.78 -14.46 -0.80
N ALA A 35 1.94 -15.75 -1.12
CA ALA A 35 2.18 -16.78 -0.11
C ALA A 35 3.48 -16.57 0.68
N VAL A 36 4.49 -15.89 0.12
CA VAL A 36 5.76 -15.61 0.83
C VAL A 36 5.53 -14.73 2.07
N PRO A 37 5.06 -13.47 1.97
CA PRO A 37 4.80 -12.63 3.14
C PRO A 37 3.66 -13.19 4.02
N LEU A 38 2.60 -13.74 3.43
CA LEU A 38 1.45 -14.23 4.20
C LEU A 38 1.78 -15.51 4.99
N GLY A 39 2.57 -16.43 4.41
CA GLY A 39 3.09 -17.61 5.10
C GLY A 39 4.11 -17.26 6.17
N THR A 40 4.98 -16.28 5.90
CA THR A 40 5.91 -15.74 6.90
C THR A 40 5.18 -15.16 8.10
N ILE A 41 4.23 -14.24 7.88
CA ILE A 41 3.47 -13.56 8.96
C ILE A 41 2.57 -14.57 9.68
N GLY A 42 1.80 -15.37 8.95
CA GLY A 42 0.88 -16.36 9.52
C GLY A 42 1.61 -17.43 10.33
N GLY A 43 2.68 -17.99 9.78
CA GLY A 43 3.54 -18.97 10.47
C GLY A 43 4.19 -18.38 11.72
N ALA A 44 4.76 -17.17 11.63
CA ALA A 44 5.34 -16.48 12.78
C ALA A 44 4.32 -16.20 13.89
N TRP A 45 3.09 -15.78 13.55
CA TRP A 45 2.02 -15.57 14.51
C TRP A 45 1.55 -16.87 15.17
N ILE A 46 1.32 -17.93 14.40
CA ILE A 46 0.93 -19.25 14.95
C ILE A 46 2.01 -19.77 15.90
N ALA A 47 3.29 -19.69 15.50
CA ALA A 47 4.42 -20.06 16.35
C ALA A 47 4.52 -19.17 17.61
N LEU A 48 4.30 -17.86 17.51
CA LEU A 48 4.34 -16.95 18.65
C LEU A 48 3.22 -17.27 19.65
N MET A 49 2.00 -17.53 19.19
CA MET A 49 0.89 -17.90 20.08
C MET A 49 1.16 -19.23 20.78
N CYS A 50 1.72 -20.21 20.08
CA CYS A 50 2.13 -21.48 20.70
C CYS A 50 3.27 -21.27 21.70
N ALA A 51 4.30 -20.49 21.36
CA ALA A 51 5.43 -20.22 22.24
C ALA A 51 5.02 -19.46 23.50
N CYS A 52 4.10 -18.49 23.40
CA CYS A 52 3.48 -17.84 24.56
C CYS A 52 2.63 -18.80 25.40
N ALA A 53 1.90 -19.73 24.78
CA ALA A 53 1.08 -20.71 25.51
C ALA A 53 1.92 -21.74 26.31
N PHE A 54 3.14 -22.04 25.86
CA PHE A 54 4.11 -22.87 26.59
C PHE A 54 5.18 -22.04 27.33
N SER A 55 5.07 -20.71 27.33
CA SER A 55 6.02 -19.74 27.87
C SER A 55 7.48 -19.85 27.36
N GLU A 56 7.74 -20.51 26.23
CA GLU A 56 9.08 -20.76 25.68
C GLU A 56 9.02 -21.23 24.21
N ILE A 57 10.10 -20.96 23.45
CA ILE A 57 10.36 -21.65 22.17
C ILE A 57 10.94 -23.03 22.49
N ASN A 58 10.15 -24.08 22.30
CA ASN A 58 10.56 -25.47 22.54
C ASN A 58 9.81 -26.43 21.61
N ASP A 59 10.15 -27.71 21.68
CA ASP A 59 9.62 -28.73 20.76
C ASP A 59 8.10 -28.91 20.91
N ARG A 60 7.51 -28.55 22.06
CA ARG A 60 6.05 -28.61 22.27
C ARG A 60 5.36 -27.42 21.59
N SER A 61 5.88 -26.21 21.74
CA SER A 61 5.32 -25.03 21.08
C SER A 61 5.48 -25.07 19.57
N MET A 62 6.67 -25.46 19.09
CA MET A 62 6.92 -25.61 17.64
C MET A 62 6.19 -26.84 17.05
N GLY A 63 6.07 -27.92 17.82
CA GLY A 63 5.26 -29.09 17.46
C GLY A 63 3.78 -28.76 17.31
N LEU A 64 3.18 -28.02 18.26
CA LEU A 64 1.79 -27.57 18.17
C LEU A 64 1.56 -26.63 16.99
N ALA A 65 2.45 -25.65 16.78
CA ALA A 65 2.37 -24.74 15.63
C ALA A 65 2.39 -25.51 14.30
N THR A 66 3.27 -26.51 14.19
CA THR A 66 3.34 -27.40 13.02
C THR A 66 2.06 -28.22 12.86
N ALA A 67 1.52 -28.78 13.94
CA ALA A 67 0.30 -29.59 13.92
C ALA A 67 -0.93 -28.78 13.48
N ILE A 68 -1.07 -27.52 13.91
CA ILE A 68 -2.16 -26.62 13.49
C ILE A 68 -2.10 -26.39 11.97
N MET A 69 -0.92 -26.09 11.43
CA MET A 69 -0.74 -25.87 9.99
C MET A 69 -0.89 -27.17 9.18
N ALA A 70 -0.43 -28.31 9.70
CA ALA A 70 -0.61 -29.63 9.10
C ALA A 70 -2.08 -30.04 9.04
N ALA A 71 -2.86 -29.80 10.11
CA ALA A 71 -4.29 -30.03 10.11
C ALA A 71 -4.98 -29.18 9.02
N TYR A 72 -4.65 -27.89 8.90
CA TYR A 72 -5.18 -27.03 7.84
C TYR A 72 -4.84 -27.54 6.42
N VAL A 73 -3.58 -27.89 6.18
CA VAL A 73 -3.09 -28.41 4.90
C VAL A 73 -3.81 -29.71 4.53
N VAL A 74 -3.93 -30.66 5.45
CA VAL A 74 -4.59 -31.96 5.19
C VAL A 74 -6.09 -31.77 4.96
N LEU A 75 -6.78 -31.02 5.84
CA LEU A 75 -8.24 -30.82 5.77
C LEU A 75 -8.68 -30.09 4.49
N THR A 76 -7.81 -29.29 3.88
CA THR A 76 -8.14 -28.51 2.67
C THR A 76 -7.42 -29.02 1.40
N LEU A 77 -6.74 -30.18 1.47
CA LEU A 77 -5.94 -30.74 0.38
C LEU A 77 -6.77 -31.12 -0.85
N GLN A 78 -7.95 -31.72 -0.64
CA GLN A 78 -8.83 -32.12 -1.75
C GLN A 78 -9.33 -30.90 -2.55
N THR A 79 -9.74 -29.84 -1.85
CA THR A 79 -10.11 -28.56 -2.47
C THR A 79 -8.93 -27.98 -3.24
N PHE A 80 -7.71 -28.06 -2.67
CA PHE A 80 -6.51 -27.54 -3.30
C PHE A 80 -6.15 -28.27 -4.59
N VAL A 81 -6.14 -29.61 -4.58
CA VAL A 81 -5.88 -30.41 -5.79
C VAL A 81 -6.94 -30.14 -6.86
N SER A 82 -8.21 -29.97 -6.48
CA SER A 82 -9.29 -29.62 -7.41
C SER A 82 -9.11 -28.21 -8.01
N ARG A 83 -8.87 -27.19 -7.18
CA ARG A 83 -8.65 -25.81 -7.64
C ARG A 83 -7.38 -25.67 -8.48
N LEU A 84 -6.28 -26.32 -8.08
CA LEU A 84 -5.00 -26.30 -8.77
C LEU A 84 -5.08 -26.99 -10.14
N SER A 85 -5.75 -28.15 -10.24
CA SER A 85 -5.93 -28.83 -11.53
C SER A 85 -6.77 -28.00 -12.50
N VAL A 86 -7.85 -27.36 -12.04
CA VAL A 86 -8.61 -26.38 -12.84
C VAL A 86 -7.71 -25.23 -13.32
N ALA A 87 -6.88 -24.66 -12.43
CA ALA A 87 -6.01 -23.55 -12.76
C ALA A 87 -4.90 -23.92 -13.77
N LEU A 88 -4.28 -25.10 -13.63
CA LEU A 88 -3.25 -25.60 -14.55
C LEU A 88 -3.83 -25.96 -15.93
N ASN A 89 -5.02 -26.55 -15.96
CA ASN A 89 -5.74 -26.83 -17.21
C ASN A 89 -6.14 -25.53 -17.92
N GLY A 90 -6.64 -24.54 -17.16
CA GLY A 90 -6.93 -23.19 -17.67
C GLY A 90 -5.70 -22.50 -18.25
N LEU A 91 -4.55 -22.57 -17.58
CA LEU A 91 -3.28 -22.01 -18.08
C LEU A 91 -2.82 -22.68 -19.39
N SER A 92 -3.02 -24.00 -19.49
CA SER A 92 -2.67 -24.78 -20.68
C SER A 92 -3.55 -24.42 -21.88
N ALA A 93 -4.87 -24.29 -21.67
CA ALA A 93 -5.81 -23.81 -22.68
C ALA A 93 -5.52 -22.35 -23.08
N ALA A 94 -5.27 -21.46 -22.11
CA ALA A 94 -4.90 -20.07 -22.34
C ALA A 94 -3.61 -19.93 -23.16
N LYS A 95 -2.61 -20.79 -22.92
CA LYS A 95 -1.37 -20.85 -23.71
C LYS A 95 -1.63 -21.32 -25.15
N ALA A 96 -2.48 -22.34 -25.35
CA ALA A 96 -2.85 -22.82 -26.68
C ALA A 96 -3.66 -21.78 -27.48
N GLY A 97 -4.49 -20.98 -26.82
CA GLY A 97 -5.29 -19.91 -27.41
C GLY A 97 -4.67 -18.51 -27.37
N GLY A 98 -3.38 -18.36 -27.04
CA GLY A 98 -2.69 -17.05 -27.05
C GLY A 98 -3.17 -16.00 -26.02
N HIS A 99 -3.90 -16.40 -24.98
CA HIS A 99 -4.60 -15.48 -24.08
C HIS A 99 -3.70 -14.61 -23.19
N SER A 100 -4.22 -13.44 -22.81
CA SER A 100 -3.52 -12.41 -22.02
C SER A 100 -3.11 -12.83 -20.59
N GLU A 101 -3.74 -13.86 -20.01
CA GLU A 101 -3.42 -14.32 -18.64
C GLU A 101 -2.14 -15.17 -18.60
N ALA A 102 -1.99 -16.11 -19.55
CA ALA A 102 -0.78 -16.92 -19.68
C ALA A 102 0.46 -16.06 -19.96
N THR A 103 0.33 -15.01 -20.79
CA THR A 103 1.42 -14.04 -21.01
C THR A 103 1.75 -13.25 -19.74
N GLY A 104 0.75 -12.85 -18.94
CA GLY A 104 0.98 -12.17 -17.65
C GLY A 104 1.82 -12.99 -16.66
N ALA A 105 1.53 -14.29 -16.54
CA ALA A 105 2.29 -15.22 -15.71
C ALA A 105 3.76 -15.34 -16.17
N VAL A 106 4.00 -15.46 -17.48
CA VAL A 106 5.36 -15.55 -18.06
C VAL A 106 6.17 -14.28 -17.80
N TRP A 107 5.59 -13.09 -18.01
CA TRP A 107 6.26 -11.82 -17.74
C TRP A 107 6.65 -11.68 -16.26
N THR A 108 5.75 -12.04 -15.36
CA THR A 108 5.99 -11.96 -13.90
C THR A 108 7.09 -12.96 -13.49
N GLY A 109 7.04 -14.20 -13.98
CA GLY A 109 8.06 -15.22 -13.71
C GLY A 109 9.44 -14.85 -14.25
N LEU A 110 9.52 -14.31 -15.47
CA LEU A 110 10.77 -13.85 -16.07
C LEU A 110 11.38 -12.69 -15.28
N LEU A 111 10.57 -11.70 -14.89
CA LEU A 111 11.05 -10.57 -14.07
C LEU A 111 11.59 -11.05 -12.72
N VAL A 112 10.87 -11.94 -12.04
CA VAL A 112 11.31 -12.51 -10.75
C VAL A 112 12.61 -13.32 -10.91
N ALA A 113 12.74 -14.10 -11.98
CA ALA A 113 13.99 -14.84 -12.26
C ALA A 113 15.18 -13.90 -12.52
N VAL A 114 15.00 -12.87 -13.35
CA VAL A 114 16.04 -11.85 -13.63
C VAL A 114 16.41 -11.08 -12.37
N ALA A 115 15.42 -10.63 -11.57
CA ALA A 115 15.66 -9.96 -10.30
C ALA A 115 16.43 -10.85 -9.31
N GLY A 116 16.13 -12.15 -9.28
CA GLY A 116 16.86 -13.14 -8.47
C GLY A 116 18.32 -13.26 -8.89
N VAL A 117 18.59 -13.47 -10.18
CA VAL A 117 19.97 -13.58 -10.69
C VAL A 117 20.78 -12.30 -10.43
N LEU A 118 20.21 -11.12 -10.67
CA LEU A 118 20.90 -9.85 -10.51
C LEU A 118 21.13 -9.44 -9.04
N SER A 119 20.24 -9.83 -8.12
CA SER A 119 20.35 -9.47 -6.70
C SER A 119 21.03 -10.52 -5.83
N TYR A 120 21.13 -11.78 -6.28
CA TYR A 120 21.74 -12.87 -5.51
C TYR A 120 23.11 -12.51 -4.88
N PRO A 121 24.08 -11.89 -5.59
CA PRO A 121 25.39 -11.57 -4.99
C PRO A 121 25.30 -10.56 -3.85
N LEU A 122 24.34 -9.63 -3.90
CA LEU A 122 24.10 -8.66 -2.83
C LEU A 122 23.53 -9.35 -1.59
N TRP A 123 22.54 -10.22 -1.77
CA TRP A 123 21.95 -10.99 -0.67
C TRP A 123 22.94 -11.99 -0.06
N ASP A 124 23.72 -12.70 -0.88
CA ASP A 124 24.66 -13.71 -0.39
C ASP A 124 25.80 -13.08 0.43
N SER A 125 26.34 -11.93 -0.02
CA SER A 125 27.40 -11.21 0.69
C SER A 125 26.91 -10.56 2.00
N HIS A 126 25.71 -9.98 2.01
CA HIS A 126 25.22 -9.18 3.15
C HIS A 126 24.56 -10.03 4.25
N MET A 127 23.99 -11.20 3.94
CA MET A 127 23.25 -12.01 4.91
C MET A 127 24.16 -12.90 5.79
N LEU A 128 25.00 -12.28 6.62
CA LEU A 128 25.85 -12.95 7.63
C LEU A 128 26.78 -14.02 7.04
N THR A 129 27.75 -13.59 6.23
CA THR A 129 28.69 -14.45 5.49
C THR A 129 29.85 -14.90 6.37
N THR A 130 29.90 -16.19 6.69
CA THR A 130 31.04 -16.80 7.39
C THR A 130 32.22 -17.00 6.44
N LYS A 131 33.42 -16.57 6.86
CA LYS A 131 34.70 -16.78 6.16
C LYS A 131 35.39 -18.05 6.69
N GLU A 132 36.48 -18.45 6.04
CA GLU A 132 37.24 -19.66 6.40
C GLU A 132 37.88 -19.60 7.81
N ASP A 133 38.20 -18.40 8.29
CA ASP A 133 38.72 -18.15 9.65
C ASP A 133 37.64 -18.16 10.74
N GLY A 134 36.37 -18.40 10.38
CA GLY A 134 35.22 -18.39 11.28
C GLY A 134 34.62 -17.00 11.56
N SER A 135 35.20 -15.91 11.04
CA SER A 135 34.62 -14.57 11.14
C SER A 135 33.33 -14.45 10.33
N VAL A 136 32.39 -13.61 10.80
CA VAL A 136 31.10 -13.37 10.15
C VAL A 136 31.02 -11.94 9.66
N TRP A 137 30.75 -11.80 8.37
CA TRP A 137 30.76 -10.54 7.63
C TRP A 137 29.37 -10.18 7.13
N THR A 138 29.15 -8.89 6.94
CA THR A 138 27.98 -8.32 6.26
C THR A 138 28.46 -7.08 5.50
N GLY A 139 27.60 -6.12 5.16
CA GLY A 139 27.97 -4.91 4.43
C GLY A 139 26.99 -3.76 4.66
N GLY A 140 27.46 -2.54 4.39
CA GLY A 140 26.66 -1.32 4.38
C GLY A 140 25.71 -1.17 5.56
N SER A 141 24.43 -0.92 5.29
CA SER A 141 23.44 -0.69 6.35
C SER A 141 23.12 -1.96 7.16
N CYS A 142 23.37 -3.15 6.61
CA CYS A 142 23.15 -4.41 7.33
C CYS A 142 24.11 -4.57 8.52
N TRP A 143 25.32 -4.02 8.41
CA TRP A 143 26.30 -4.00 9.51
C TRP A 143 25.80 -3.21 10.73
N ALA A 144 25.07 -2.12 10.50
CA ALA A 144 24.50 -1.28 11.55
C ALA A 144 23.22 -1.88 12.17
N ASP A 145 22.35 -2.50 11.37
CA ASP A 145 21.03 -3.00 11.82
C ASP A 145 21.03 -4.45 12.32
N PHE A 146 21.86 -5.34 11.77
CA PHE A 146 21.82 -6.76 12.16
C PHE A 146 22.17 -7.04 13.61
N PRO A 147 23.10 -6.32 14.27
CA PRO A 147 23.42 -6.60 15.67
C PRO A 147 22.23 -6.41 16.65
N ILE A 148 21.31 -5.46 16.43
CA ILE A 148 20.09 -5.34 17.24
C ILE A 148 19.10 -6.49 16.96
N HIS A 149 18.92 -6.86 15.69
CA HIS A 149 18.07 -8.00 15.31
C HIS A 149 18.58 -9.33 15.89
N LEU A 150 19.90 -9.54 15.89
CA LEU A 150 20.56 -10.68 16.53
C LEU A 150 20.43 -10.61 18.06
N HIS A 151 20.55 -9.44 18.69
CA HIS A 151 20.35 -9.25 20.13
C HIS A 151 18.92 -9.59 20.56
N ILE A 152 17.92 -9.12 19.82
CA ILE A 152 16.51 -9.45 20.07
C ILE A 152 16.26 -10.95 19.88
N SER A 153 16.74 -11.54 18.78
CA SER A 153 16.59 -12.97 18.50
C SER A 153 17.24 -13.85 19.58
N ASN A 154 18.50 -13.58 19.93
CA ASN A 154 19.23 -14.34 20.96
C ASN A 154 18.66 -14.11 22.37
N SER A 155 18.01 -12.98 22.64
CA SER A 155 17.31 -12.78 23.92
C SER A 155 16.18 -13.79 24.14
N MET A 156 15.55 -14.30 23.07
CA MET A 156 14.49 -15.31 23.12
C MET A 156 15.03 -16.74 23.15
N LEU A 157 16.25 -16.96 22.65
CA LEU A 157 16.92 -18.27 22.66
C LEU A 157 17.69 -18.56 23.96
N HIS A 158 18.32 -17.52 24.52
CA HIS A 158 19.37 -17.66 25.53
C HIS A 158 19.27 -16.66 26.69
N GLY A 159 18.70 -15.47 26.45
CA GLY A 159 18.59 -14.40 27.44
C GLY A 159 17.26 -14.37 28.22
N ARG A 160 16.93 -13.20 28.77
CA ARG A 160 15.75 -12.97 29.61
C ARG A 160 14.41 -13.27 28.95
N ASN A 161 14.30 -13.11 27.63
CA ASN A 161 13.07 -13.34 26.87
C ASN A 161 12.84 -14.81 26.49
N LYS A 162 13.71 -15.73 26.95
CA LYS A 162 13.48 -17.17 26.88
C LYS A 162 12.16 -17.58 27.56
N VAL A 163 11.83 -16.92 28.67
CA VAL A 163 10.48 -16.98 29.25
C VAL A 163 9.58 -16.02 28.46
N MET A 164 8.82 -16.58 27.52
CA MET A 164 8.00 -15.82 26.58
C MET A 164 6.64 -15.42 27.18
N SER A 165 6.20 -14.21 26.85
CA SER A 165 4.87 -13.69 27.20
C SER A 165 4.46 -12.64 26.17
N PHE A 166 3.20 -12.67 25.73
CA PHE A 166 2.73 -11.74 24.71
C PHE A 166 2.77 -10.26 25.15
N SER A 167 2.56 -9.97 26.44
CA SER A 167 2.38 -8.60 26.95
C SER A 167 3.49 -8.12 27.90
N SER A 168 4.51 -8.95 28.16
CA SER A 168 5.59 -8.66 29.11
C SER A 168 6.98 -9.08 28.62
N MET A 169 7.22 -9.05 27.31
CA MET A 169 8.59 -9.14 26.77
C MET A 169 9.43 -7.95 27.27
N HIS A 170 10.72 -8.17 27.50
CA HIS A 170 11.68 -7.17 27.97
C HIS A 170 12.58 -6.67 26.85
N SER A 171 12.99 -5.41 26.92
CA SER A 171 14.01 -4.86 26.03
C SER A 171 15.39 -5.44 26.38
N PRO A 172 16.10 -6.10 25.45
CA PRO A 172 17.42 -6.64 25.73
C PRO A 172 18.52 -5.57 25.57
N ILE A 173 18.26 -4.52 24.77
CA ILE A 173 19.16 -3.35 24.65
C ILE A 173 19.06 -2.39 25.83
N PHE A 174 18.02 -2.50 26.68
CA PHE A 174 17.81 -1.59 27.79
C PHE A 174 17.12 -2.27 28.98
N ALA A 175 17.93 -2.73 29.93
CA ALA A 175 17.53 -3.59 31.04
C ALA A 175 16.33 -3.04 31.85
N ASP A 176 15.47 -3.98 32.28
CA ASP A 176 14.27 -3.75 33.09
C ASP A 176 13.22 -2.78 32.50
N ARG A 177 13.28 -2.52 31.18
CA ARG A 177 12.19 -1.87 30.44
C ARG A 177 11.42 -2.90 29.57
N PRO A 178 10.14 -2.65 29.26
CA PRO A 178 9.39 -3.48 28.33
C PRO A 178 9.97 -3.40 26.91
N MET A 179 9.77 -4.45 26.11
CA MET A 179 10.09 -4.44 24.69
C MET A 179 9.10 -3.52 23.95
N THR A 180 9.60 -2.42 23.40
CA THR A 180 8.80 -1.47 22.60
C THR A 180 8.98 -1.64 21.09
N TYR A 181 9.96 -2.43 20.66
CA TYR A 181 10.25 -2.73 19.24
C TYR A 181 9.31 -3.82 18.67
N PRO A 182 8.84 -3.70 17.41
CA PRO A 182 8.14 -4.79 16.70
C PRO A 182 9.01 -6.05 16.52
N TYR A 183 8.88 -7.00 17.46
CA TYR A 183 9.79 -8.14 17.59
C TYR A 183 9.39 -9.41 16.81
N LEU A 184 8.28 -9.43 16.07
CA LEU A 184 7.81 -10.64 15.39
C LEU A 184 8.79 -11.18 14.32
N PRO A 185 9.48 -10.34 13.51
CA PRO A 185 10.49 -10.82 12.57
C PRO A 185 11.63 -11.56 13.28
N ASP A 186 12.06 -11.06 14.44
CA ASP A 186 13.16 -11.59 15.24
C ASP A 186 12.75 -12.83 16.04
N PHE A 187 11.51 -12.87 16.53
CA PHE A 187 10.89 -14.10 16.99
C PHE A 187 10.85 -15.18 15.90
N HIS A 188 10.42 -14.84 14.68
CA HIS A 188 10.40 -15.79 13.57
C HIS A 188 11.81 -16.33 13.28
N ALA A 189 12.85 -15.47 13.36
CA ALA A 189 14.22 -15.94 13.22
C ALA A 189 14.66 -16.85 14.36
N ALA A 190 14.38 -16.49 15.61
CA ALA A 190 14.66 -17.33 16.77
C ALA A 190 13.98 -18.71 16.67
N ALA A 191 12.70 -18.77 16.27
CA ALA A 191 11.97 -20.01 16.08
C ALA A 191 12.58 -20.91 15.00
N LEU A 192 12.98 -20.33 13.85
CA LEU A 192 13.65 -21.07 12.78
C LEU A 192 15.06 -21.55 13.19
N VAL A 193 15.79 -20.75 13.98
CA VAL A 193 17.10 -21.13 14.54
C VAL A 193 16.98 -22.24 15.58
N TRP A 194 15.95 -22.20 16.44
CA TRP A 194 15.63 -23.28 17.38
C TRP A 194 15.42 -24.61 16.64
N MET A 195 14.73 -24.59 15.49
CA MET A 195 14.58 -25.75 14.60
C MET A 195 15.85 -26.09 13.79
N GLY A 196 17.03 -25.71 14.28
CA GLY A 196 18.32 -26.13 13.73
C GLY A 196 18.67 -25.54 12.37
N SER A 197 18.32 -24.28 12.13
CA SER A 197 18.86 -23.47 11.03
C SER A 197 19.84 -22.41 11.56
N SER A 198 20.76 -21.92 10.73
CA SER A 198 21.64 -20.82 11.12
C SER A 198 21.00 -19.46 10.82
N PHE A 199 21.44 -18.40 11.52
CA PHE A 199 20.99 -17.03 11.23
C PHE A 199 21.23 -16.62 9.77
N ARG A 200 22.37 -17.01 9.16
CA ARG A 200 22.62 -16.85 7.70
C ARG A 200 21.49 -17.45 6.86
N GLN A 201 21.19 -18.74 7.05
CA GLN A 201 20.14 -19.44 6.29
C GLN A 201 18.78 -18.73 6.43
N VAL A 202 18.44 -18.32 7.65
CA VAL A 202 17.16 -17.67 7.95
C VAL A 202 17.07 -16.27 7.36
N TYR A 203 18.09 -15.43 7.55
CA TYR A 203 18.08 -14.05 7.07
C TYR A 203 18.09 -14.02 5.53
N PHE A 204 18.91 -14.86 4.91
CA PHE A 204 18.92 -15.04 3.45
C PHE A 204 17.56 -15.56 2.93
N ALA A 205 17.06 -16.69 3.44
CA ALA A 205 15.84 -17.30 2.89
C ALA A 205 14.58 -16.44 3.11
N THR A 206 14.46 -15.78 4.26
CA THR A 206 13.31 -14.89 4.53
C THR A 206 13.42 -13.58 3.75
N GLY A 207 14.59 -12.94 3.70
CA GLY A 207 14.81 -11.69 2.99
C GLY A 207 14.75 -11.83 1.46
N PHE A 208 15.52 -12.77 0.89
CA PHE A 208 15.61 -12.95 -0.56
C PHE A 208 14.28 -13.36 -1.19
N LEU A 209 13.56 -14.33 -0.60
CA LEU A 209 12.24 -14.70 -1.10
C LEU A 209 11.23 -13.55 -0.98
N SER A 210 11.32 -12.74 0.09
CA SER A 210 10.44 -11.58 0.28
C SER A 210 10.75 -10.45 -0.71
N PHE A 211 12.02 -10.28 -1.11
CA PHE A 211 12.40 -9.39 -2.22
C PHE A 211 11.77 -9.83 -3.53
N LEU A 212 11.94 -11.11 -3.89
CA LEU A 212 11.36 -11.67 -5.11
C LEU A 212 9.83 -11.58 -5.13
N ALA A 213 9.19 -11.85 -4.00
CA ALA A 213 7.76 -11.64 -3.80
C ALA A 213 7.37 -10.17 -4.04
N LEU A 214 8.07 -9.21 -3.43
CA LEU A 214 7.79 -7.79 -3.60
C LEU A 214 7.86 -7.35 -5.07
N ILE A 215 8.94 -7.70 -5.75
CA ILE A 215 9.18 -7.35 -7.16
C ILE A 215 8.04 -7.88 -8.04
N GLY A 216 7.68 -9.15 -7.89
CA GLY A 216 6.57 -9.75 -8.62
C GLY A 216 5.21 -9.15 -8.28
N LEU A 217 4.94 -8.86 -6.99
CA LEU A 217 3.67 -8.29 -6.53
C LEU A 217 3.46 -6.86 -6.99
N VAL A 218 4.48 -6.00 -6.93
CA VAL A 218 4.42 -4.62 -7.46
C VAL A 218 4.25 -4.64 -8.98
N PHE A 219 4.93 -5.57 -9.68
CA PHE A 219 4.72 -5.77 -11.12
C PHE A 219 3.30 -6.23 -11.47
N SER A 220 2.73 -7.14 -10.68
CA SER A 220 1.35 -7.60 -10.87
C SER A 220 0.33 -6.51 -10.57
N LEU A 221 0.51 -5.77 -9.46
CA LEU A 221 -0.31 -4.61 -9.10
C LEU A 221 -0.29 -3.58 -10.22
N GLY A 222 0.89 -3.16 -10.65
CA GLY A 222 1.06 -2.19 -11.73
C GLY A 222 0.48 -2.65 -13.05
N SER A 223 0.68 -3.91 -13.44
CA SER A 223 0.07 -4.48 -14.65
C SER A 223 -1.47 -4.46 -14.58
N ARG A 224 -2.07 -4.66 -13.40
CA ARG A 224 -3.53 -4.63 -13.18
C ARG A 224 -4.12 -3.23 -13.06
N THR A 225 -3.40 -2.25 -12.51
CA THR A 225 -3.88 -0.87 -12.29
C THR A 225 -3.60 0.06 -13.46
N THR A 226 -2.47 -0.12 -14.15
CA THR A 226 -2.08 0.70 -15.31
C THR A 226 -2.57 0.14 -16.64
N GLY A 227 -2.75 -1.18 -16.73
CA GLY A 227 -2.98 -1.91 -17.98
C GLY A 227 -1.73 -2.18 -18.83
N SER A 228 -0.55 -1.66 -18.43
CA SER A 228 0.69 -1.77 -19.21
C SER A 228 1.79 -2.49 -18.42
N ARG A 229 2.22 -3.65 -18.95
CA ARG A 229 3.34 -4.43 -18.40
C ARG A 229 4.67 -3.67 -18.49
N VAL A 230 4.89 -2.93 -19.58
CA VAL A 230 6.13 -2.13 -19.76
C VAL A 230 6.18 -0.99 -18.75
N ALA A 231 5.08 -0.27 -18.54
CA ALA A 231 4.98 0.75 -17.51
C ALA A 231 5.20 0.18 -16.11
N SER A 232 4.63 -1.01 -15.83
CA SER A 232 4.82 -1.68 -14.57
C SER A 232 6.26 -2.15 -14.34
N LEU A 233 6.95 -2.62 -15.38
CA LEU A 233 8.38 -2.97 -15.33
C LEU A 233 9.23 -1.74 -15.01
N VAL A 234 9.01 -0.63 -15.74
CA VAL A 234 9.71 0.63 -15.48
C VAL A 234 9.41 1.14 -14.07
N GLY A 235 8.17 1.01 -13.60
CA GLY A 235 7.79 1.36 -12.22
C GLY A 235 8.53 0.54 -11.15
N VAL A 236 8.68 -0.77 -11.36
CA VAL A 236 9.51 -1.63 -10.49
C VAL A 236 10.97 -1.19 -10.48
N VAL A 237 11.55 -0.90 -11.65
CA VAL A 237 12.96 -0.46 -11.74
C VAL A 237 13.15 0.91 -11.07
N VAL A 238 12.20 1.83 -11.27
CA VAL A 238 12.17 3.14 -10.60
C VAL A 238 12.03 2.98 -9.09
N LEU A 239 11.22 2.03 -8.58
CA LEU A 239 11.10 1.76 -7.14
C LEU A 239 12.43 1.24 -6.55
N VAL A 240 13.06 0.26 -7.21
CA VAL A 240 14.32 -0.36 -6.73
C VAL A 240 15.46 0.66 -6.66
N PHE A 241 15.58 1.51 -7.68
CA PHE A 241 16.62 2.53 -7.79
C PHE A 241 16.15 3.94 -7.42
N MET A 242 15.04 4.08 -6.69
CA MET A 242 14.49 5.38 -6.32
C MET A 242 15.49 6.16 -5.46
N GLY A 243 15.97 7.28 -6.00
CA GLY A 243 16.93 8.13 -5.32
C GLY A 243 16.87 9.58 -5.79
N GLY A 244 17.53 10.43 -5.03
CA GLY A 244 17.54 11.87 -5.21
C GLY A 244 18.70 12.38 -6.06
N VAL A 245 19.17 13.59 -5.76
CA VAL A 245 20.34 14.19 -6.44
C VAL A 245 21.69 13.84 -5.79
N GLY A 246 21.69 13.07 -4.70
CA GLY A 246 22.88 12.76 -3.90
C GLY A 246 24.04 12.14 -4.69
N GLY A 247 23.77 11.16 -5.56
CA GLY A 247 24.79 10.54 -6.41
C GLY A 247 25.40 11.53 -7.42
N PHE A 248 24.59 12.42 -8.00
CA PHE A 248 25.10 13.50 -8.86
C PHE A 248 25.96 14.51 -8.09
N ASN A 249 25.59 14.81 -6.84
CA ASN A 249 26.37 15.71 -5.98
C ASN A 249 27.75 15.13 -5.64
N ILE A 250 27.83 13.85 -5.26
CA ILE A 250 29.10 13.18 -4.96
C ILE A 250 29.95 13.09 -6.24
N TYR A 251 29.36 12.66 -7.36
CA TYR A 251 30.06 12.61 -8.65
C TYR A 251 30.69 13.96 -9.04
N ASN A 252 29.91 15.05 -8.96
CA ASN A 252 30.35 16.38 -9.36
C ASN A 252 31.42 16.98 -8.43
N LYS A 253 31.49 16.55 -7.16
CA LYS A 253 32.46 17.05 -6.17
C LYS A 253 33.73 16.21 -6.09
N GLU A 254 33.58 14.88 -6.17
CA GLU A 254 34.60 13.90 -5.73
C GLU A 254 34.90 12.83 -6.80
N GLY A 255 34.14 12.79 -7.91
CA GLY A 255 34.39 11.91 -9.05
C GLY A 255 33.88 10.47 -8.89
N TRP A 256 34.13 9.65 -9.93
CA TRP A 256 33.63 8.26 -10.02
C TRP A 256 34.19 7.31 -8.95
N ASP A 257 35.43 7.52 -8.50
CA ASP A 257 36.06 6.65 -7.51
C ASP A 257 35.30 6.73 -6.18
N GLN A 258 35.28 7.93 -5.56
CA GLN A 258 34.57 8.18 -4.31
C GLN A 258 33.07 7.85 -4.40
N LEU A 259 32.42 8.13 -5.54
CA LEU A 259 31.03 7.75 -5.76
C LEU A 259 30.75 6.23 -5.58
N LEU A 260 31.72 5.38 -5.93
CA LEU A 260 31.58 3.93 -5.95
C LEU A 260 32.28 3.22 -4.78
N THR A 261 33.17 3.89 -4.04
CA THR A 261 34.00 3.29 -2.98
C THR A 261 33.80 3.93 -1.60
N ARG A 262 33.31 5.18 -1.51
CA ARG A 262 33.16 5.88 -0.23
C ARG A 262 32.16 5.14 0.66
N ASP A 263 32.62 4.68 1.81
CA ASP A 263 31.77 4.19 2.88
C ASP A 263 30.93 5.35 3.43
N ALA A 264 29.73 5.46 2.88
CA ALA A 264 28.77 6.52 3.14
C ALA A 264 27.48 5.93 3.72
N ILE A 265 27.59 4.96 4.66
CA ILE A 265 26.46 4.29 5.34
C ILE A 265 25.41 5.28 5.88
N GLN A 266 25.77 6.55 6.14
CA GLN A 266 24.84 7.62 6.54
C GLN A 266 25.06 8.95 5.78
N ASP A 267 25.75 8.93 4.64
CA ASP A 267 26.34 10.12 4.00
C ASP A 267 25.73 10.40 2.60
N ASP A 268 24.43 10.15 2.42
CA ASP A 268 23.70 10.57 1.22
C ASP A 268 23.41 12.09 1.29
N TYR A 269 24.37 12.90 0.82
CA TYR A 269 24.35 14.36 0.83
C TYR A 269 23.23 14.99 -0.04
N VAL A 270 22.01 15.01 0.51
CA VAL A 270 21.07 16.13 0.34
C VAL A 270 21.45 17.32 1.26
N ASN A 271 22.29 17.05 2.27
CA ASN A 271 22.86 18.00 3.21
C ASN A 271 23.85 18.97 2.55
N GLY A 272 23.30 20.08 2.03
CA GLY A 272 24.03 21.32 1.79
C GLY A 272 23.14 22.47 2.24
N GLU A 273 23.57 23.15 3.31
CA GLU A 273 22.96 24.34 3.96
C GLU A 273 21.60 24.77 3.41
N PHE A 274 20.54 24.11 3.86
CA PHE A 274 19.18 24.63 3.70
C PHE A 274 18.66 25.11 5.06
N ARG A 275 18.09 26.31 5.10
CA ARG A 275 17.53 26.92 6.31
C ARG A 275 16.35 26.06 6.80
N GLY A 276 16.58 25.26 7.83
CA GLY A 276 15.60 24.33 8.44
C GLY A 276 16.21 22.98 8.81
N GLY A 277 16.93 22.36 7.87
CA GLY A 277 17.43 21.00 8.00
C GLY A 277 16.74 20.05 7.00
N SER A 278 17.52 19.13 6.41
CA SER A 278 17.08 18.27 5.31
C SER A 278 16.44 16.97 5.79
N ILE A 279 15.39 16.49 5.11
CA ILE A 279 15.05 15.06 5.18
C ILE A 279 16.21 14.24 4.63
N PHE A 280 16.53 13.18 5.37
CA PHE A 280 17.39 12.11 4.91
C PHE A 280 16.55 11.09 4.13
N TRP A 281 16.63 11.10 2.80
CA TRP A 281 16.00 10.04 2.01
C TRP A 281 16.97 8.89 1.81
N PHE A 282 16.63 7.76 2.41
CA PHE A 282 17.37 6.52 2.25
C PHE A 282 17.15 5.91 0.84
N ALA A 283 18.16 5.27 0.26
CA ALA A 283 17.97 4.48 -0.96
C ALA A 283 17.17 3.20 -0.62
N PHE A 284 16.13 2.88 -1.42
CA PHE A 284 15.14 1.86 -1.07
C PHE A 284 15.73 0.49 -0.73
N LEU A 285 16.50 -0.07 -1.66
CA LEU A 285 17.06 -1.41 -1.49
C LEU A 285 18.16 -1.46 -0.40
N PRO A 286 19.27 -0.71 -0.48
CA PRO A 286 20.42 -0.92 0.41
C PRO A 286 20.18 -0.43 1.84
N HIS A 287 19.39 0.62 2.05
CA HIS A 287 19.27 1.26 3.37
C HIS A 287 17.97 0.94 4.12
N ILE A 288 16.94 0.43 3.43
CA ILE A 288 15.63 0.15 4.03
C ILE A 288 15.24 -1.31 3.85
N PHE A 289 15.20 -1.80 2.60
CA PHE A 289 14.70 -3.15 2.35
C PHE A 289 15.70 -4.24 2.75
N LEU A 290 16.98 -4.12 2.41
CA LEU A 290 18.01 -5.11 2.72
C LEU A 290 18.31 -5.25 4.24
N PRO A 291 18.50 -4.16 5.02
CA PRO A 291 18.89 -4.26 6.43
C PRO A 291 17.72 -4.51 7.39
N GLN A 292 16.55 -3.90 7.18
CA GLN A 292 15.49 -3.89 8.18
C GLN A 292 14.58 -5.12 8.06
N ARG A 293 14.63 -6.00 9.06
CA ARG A 293 13.83 -7.24 9.04
C ARG A 293 12.32 -7.02 9.15
N GLY A 294 11.90 -5.86 9.67
CA GLY A 294 10.51 -5.43 9.60
C GLY A 294 10.08 -5.05 8.17
N ALA A 295 10.94 -4.36 7.41
CA ALA A 295 10.63 -3.90 6.05
C ALA A 295 10.60 -5.06 5.04
N THR A 296 11.56 -6.00 5.13
CA THR A 296 11.61 -7.18 4.24
C THR A 296 10.29 -7.96 4.25
N ILE A 297 9.68 -8.15 5.42
CA ILE A 297 8.44 -8.92 5.57
C ILE A 297 7.20 -8.03 5.31
N ALA A 298 7.18 -6.80 5.84
CA ALA A 298 5.99 -5.97 5.81
C ALA A 298 5.64 -5.40 4.42
N TYR A 299 6.63 -4.93 3.63
CA TYR A 299 6.32 -4.33 2.33
C TYR A 299 5.73 -5.31 1.30
N PRO A 300 6.20 -6.56 1.13
CA PRO A 300 5.50 -7.52 0.27
C PRO A 300 4.14 -7.93 0.85
N ALA A 301 3.95 -7.92 2.17
CA ALA A 301 2.63 -8.10 2.77
C ALA A 301 1.67 -6.96 2.39
N VAL A 302 2.14 -5.70 2.48
CA VAL A 302 1.41 -4.51 2.04
C VAL A 302 1.07 -4.59 0.55
N ALA A 303 2.03 -4.94 -0.31
CA ALA A 303 1.79 -5.14 -1.74
C ALA A 303 0.75 -6.26 -2.01
N SER A 304 0.79 -7.35 -1.25
CA SER A 304 -0.21 -8.43 -1.30
C SER A 304 -1.61 -7.93 -0.90
N VAL A 305 -1.71 -7.19 0.20
CA VAL A 305 -2.99 -6.61 0.67
C VAL A 305 -3.54 -5.65 -0.38
N ILE A 306 -2.73 -4.75 -0.93
CA ILE A 306 -3.16 -3.77 -1.94
C ILE A 306 -3.61 -4.48 -3.23
N LEU A 307 -2.94 -5.56 -3.64
CA LEU A 307 -3.31 -6.38 -4.81
C LEU A 307 -4.65 -7.12 -4.61
N ILE A 308 -4.88 -7.68 -3.42
CA ILE A 308 -6.15 -8.33 -3.05
C ILE A 308 -7.27 -7.29 -2.90
N PHE A 309 -6.98 -6.15 -2.27
CA PHE A 309 -7.90 -5.03 -2.07
C PHE A 309 -8.29 -4.40 -3.42
N TRP A 310 -7.39 -4.33 -4.40
CA TRP A 310 -7.71 -3.97 -5.78
C TRP A 310 -8.75 -4.92 -6.40
N GLN A 311 -8.72 -6.23 -6.09
CA GLN A 311 -9.79 -7.15 -6.51
C GLN A 311 -11.11 -6.90 -5.79
N ALA A 312 -11.06 -6.50 -4.51
CA ALA A 312 -12.25 -6.21 -3.72
C ALA A 312 -12.90 -4.86 -4.07
N ILE A 313 -12.16 -3.86 -4.55
CA ILE A 313 -12.68 -2.49 -4.79
C ILE A 313 -13.01 -2.22 -6.26
N ARG A 314 -12.34 -2.88 -7.23
CA ARG A 314 -12.58 -2.61 -8.65
C ARG A 314 -14.00 -2.96 -9.10
N SER A 315 -14.61 -2.09 -9.89
CA SER A 315 -15.87 -2.36 -10.58
C SER A 315 -15.72 -3.48 -11.64
N SER A 316 -16.86 -4.01 -12.09
CA SER A 316 -16.90 -5.11 -13.07
C SER A 316 -16.37 -4.68 -14.44
N ARG A 317 -15.68 -5.57 -15.16
CA ARG A 317 -14.98 -5.27 -16.43
C ARG A 317 -15.88 -5.23 -17.69
N SER A 318 -17.17 -5.50 -17.54
CA SER A 318 -18.12 -5.49 -18.65
C SER A 318 -19.54 -5.29 -18.13
N ALA A 319 -20.38 -4.63 -18.93
CA ALA A 319 -21.83 -4.56 -18.69
C ALA A 319 -22.55 -5.92 -18.86
N THR A 320 -21.82 -6.99 -19.15
CA THR A 320 -22.27 -8.41 -19.14
C THR A 320 -21.67 -9.25 -18.02
N GLN A 321 -20.64 -8.78 -17.29
CA GLN A 321 -20.11 -9.49 -16.13
C GLN A 321 -20.86 -9.09 -14.86
N GLN A 322 -21.52 -10.05 -14.20
CA GLN A 322 -22.16 -9.85 -12.90
C GLN A 322 -21.21 -9.19 -11.90
N ALA A 323 -21.74 -8.23 -11.13
CA ALA A 323 -21.03 -7.61 -10.02
C ALA A 323 -20.58 -8.68 -9.01
N MET A 324 -19.42 -8.46 -8.36
CA MET A 324 -18.91 -9.38 -7.34
C MET A 324 -19.94 -9.57 -6.21
N PRO A 325 -20.31 -10.82 -5.85
CA PRO A 325 -21.20 -11.08 -4.73
C PRO A 325 -20.69 -10.44 -3.43
N VAL A 326 -21.59 -9.83 -2.64
CA VAL A 326 -21.26 -9.16 -1.38
C VAL A 326 -20.50 -10.09 -0.42
N ALA A 327 -20.83 -11.39 -0.39
CA ALA A 327 -20.14 -12.39 0.43
C ALA A 327 -18.67 -12.63 -0.01
N GLU A 328 -18.38 -12.59 -1.30
CA GLU A 328 -17.01 -12.71 -1.83
C GLU A 328 -16.23 -11.43 -1.54
N ARG A 329 -16.86 -10.26 -1.74
CA ARG A 329 -16.27 -8.95 -1.41
C ARG A 329 -15.95 -8.84 0.09
N ARG A 330 -16.86 -9.30 0.96
CA ARG A 330 -16.66 -9.45 2.41
C ARG A 330 -15.42 -10.28 2.70
N PHE A 331 -15.29 -11.47 2.10
CA PHE A 331 -14.15 -12.35 2.35
C PHE A 331 -12.82 -11.66 2.02
N LEU A 332 -12.72 -11.00 0.86
CA LEU A 332 -11.50 -10.29 0.46
C LEU A 332 -11.19 -9.10 1.40
N LEU A 333 -12.19 -8.30 1.78
CA LEU A 333 -12.01 -7.19 2.72
C LEU A 333 -11.60 -7.67 4.12
N VAL A 334 -12.19 -8.76 4.62
CA VAL A 334 -11.81 -9.37 5.90
C VAL A 334 -10.39 -9.93 5.82
N LEU A 335 -9.99 -10.58 4.73
CA LEU A 335 -8.62 -11.05 4.52
C LEU A 335 -7.61 -9.88 4.54
N CYS A 336 -7.89 -8.79 3.82
CA CYS A 336 -7.09 -7.57 3.87
C CYS A 336 -6.99 -7.02 5.31
N ALA A 337 -8.10 -6.97 6.04
CA ALA A 337 -8.16 -6.49 7.42
C ALA A 337 -7.34 -7.37 8.39
N VAL A 338 -7.44 -8.70 8.30
CA VAL A 338 -6.64 -9.65 9.10
C VAL A 338 -5.16 -9.40 8.86
N VAL A 339 -4.70 -9.42 7.60
CA VAL A 339 -3.27 -9.26 7.29
C VAL A 339 -2.78 -7.88 7.74
N SER A 340 -3.55 -6.81 7.49
CA SER A 340 -3.19 -5.46 7.93
C SER A 340 -3.05 -5.38 9.45
N ALA A 341 -4.02 -5.92 10.20
CA ALA A 341 -4.02 -5.87 11.66
C ALA A 341 -2.93 -6.74 12.32
N LEU A 342 -2.34 -7.69 11.59
CA LEU A 342 -1.17 -8.49 12.05
C LEU A 342 0.18 -7.78 11.83
N LEU A 343 0.22 -6.64 11.14
CA LEU A 343 1.44 -5.87 10.88
C LEU A 343 2.05 -5.08 12.05
N PRO A 344 1.36 -4.65 13.13
CA PRO A 344 1.97 -3.82 14.17
C PRO A 344 3.23 -4.44 14.81
N LEU A 345 3.20 -5.74 15.16
CA LEU A 345 4.40 -6.46 15.65
C LEU A 345 5.40 -6.87 14.55
N VAL A 346 5.06 -6.71 13.26
CA VAL A 346 6.00 -6.88 12.13
C VAL A 346 6.75 -5.57 11.87
N GLN A 347 6.00 -4.49 11.61
CA GLN A 347 6.50 -3.13 11.40
C GLN A 347 5.32 -2.13 11.53
N ALA A 348 5.24 -1.42 12.66
CA ALA A 348 4.15 -0.47 12.95
C ALA A 348 3.93 0.62 11.88
N HIS A 349 5.00 1.10 11.22
CA HIS A 349 4.92 2.08 10.13
C HIS A 349 4.15 1.56 8.90
N SER A 350 4.31 0.28 8.54
CA SER A 350 3.53 -0.36 7.46
C SER A 350 2.05 -0.47 7.83
N PHE A 351 1.74 -0.79 9.08
CA PHE A 351 0.35 -0.77 9.57
C PHE A 351 -0.27 0.63 9.45
N ALA A 352 0.41 1.67 9.94
CA ALA A 352 -0.07 3.05 9.88
C ALA A 352 -0.32 3.53 8.44
N GLY A 353 0.65 3.32 7.54
CA GLY A 353 0.49 3.68 6.12
C GLY A 353 -0.66 2.93 5.44
N LEU A 354 -0.80 1.63 5.69
CA LEU A 354 -1.88 0.82 5.11
C LEU A 354 -3.26 1.15 5.70
N ALA A 355 -3.34 1.51 6.98
CA ALA A 355 -4.57 1.96 7.62
C ALA A 355 -5.07 3.29 7.01
N VAL A 356 -4.17 4.26 6.82
CA VAL A 356 -4.48 5.52 6.09
C VAL A 356 -4.94 5.24 4.67
N PHE A 357 -4.24 4.36 3.95
CA PHE A 357 -4.60 3.98 2.59
C PHE A 357 -6.02 3.39 2.50
N ILE A 358 -6.33 2.39 3.35
CA ILE A 358 -7.64 1.73 3.37
C ILE A 358 -8.74 2.71 3.80
N ALA A 359 -8.50 3.58 4.78
CA ALA A 359 -9.47 4.58 5.24
C ALA A 359 -9.81 5.60 4.14
N VAL A 360 -8.82 6.06 3.38
CA VAL A 360 -9.07 6.99 2.26
C VAL A 360 -9.80 6.28 1.12
N VAL A 361 -9.44 5.04 0.77
CA VAL A 361 -10.22 4.29 -0.23
C VAL A 361 -11.65 4.01 0.25
N PHE A 362 -11.88 3.74 1.54
CA PHE A 362 -13.23 3.59 2.10
C PHE A 362 -14.10 4.83 1.88
N VAL A 363 -13.55 6.02 2.14
CA VAL A 363 -14.24 7.30 1.91
C VAL A 363 -14.45 7.57 0.41
N LEU A 364 -13.45 7.32 -0.43
CA LEU A 364 -13.58 7.51 -1.88
C LEU A 364 -14.47 6.45 -2.57
N ASP A 365 -14.70 5.30 -1.92
CA ASP A 365 -15.67 4.28 -2.32
C ASP A 365 -17.09 4.51 -1.77
N ALA A 366 -17.36 5.69 -1.17
CA ALA A 366 -18.66 6.01 -0.57
C ALA A 366 -19.85 5.80 -1.51
N HIS A 367 -19.72 6.16 -2.79
CA HIS A 367 -20.77 5.91 -3.79
C HIS A 367 -21.16 4.42 -3.89
N SER A 368 -20.23 3.49 -3.64
CA SER A 368 -20.48 2.05 -3.70
C SER A 368 -21.27 1.56 -2.50
N TRP A 369 -20.92 1.96 -1.27
CA TRP A 369 -21.62 1.47 -0.08
C TRP A 369 -22.84 2.33 0.31
N ILE A 370 -23.00 3.52 -0.28
CA ILE A 370 -24.27 4.26 -0.30
C ILE A 370 -25.24 3.63 -1.32
N SER A 371 -24.76 3.10 -2.46
CA SER A 371 -25.62 2.42 -3.44
C SER A 371 -26.18 1.10 -2.94
N ASP A 372 -25.32 0.30 -2.32
CA ASP A 372 -25.68 -0.96 -1.69
C ASP A 372 -25.25 -0.95 -0.22
N PRO A 373 -26.15 -0.56 0.70
CA PRO A 373 -25.89 -0.57 2.14
C PRO A 373 -25.51 -1.96 2.71
N ARG A 374 -25.72 -3.06 1.96
CA ARG A 374 -25.20 -4.37 2.36
C ARG A 374 -23.67 -4.39 2.31
N LEU A 375 -23.03 -3.55 1.50
CA LEU A 375 -21.57 -3.42 1.48
C LEU A 375 -21.01 -2.82 2.77
N ILE A 376 -21.67 -1.80 3.36
CA ILE A 376 -21.25 -1.29 4.68
C ILE A 376 -21.54 -2.34 5.76
N ALA A 377 -22.77 -2.86 5.82
CA ALA A 377 -23.19 -3.75 6.90
C ALA A 377 -22.57 -5.17 6.86
N GLN A 378 -22.34 -5.73 5.67
CA GLN A 378 -21.91 -7.12 5.49
C GLN A 378 -20.48 -7.28 5.00
N ALA A 379 -19.80 -6.23 4.49
CA ALA A 379 -18.43 -6.34 3.99
C ALA A 379 -17.45 -5.44 4.78
N TRP A 380 -17.67 -4.12 4.80
CA TRP A 380 -16.78 -3.17 5.47
C TRP A 380 -16.84 -3.25 7.00
N ALA A 381 -18.03 -3.25 7.62
CA ALA A 381 -18.14 -3.30 9.07
C ALA A 381 -17.55 -4.60 9.67
N PRO A 382 -17.79 -5.81 9.12
CA PRO A 382 -17.11 -7.02 9.58
C PRO A 382 -15.59 -6.97 9.43
N ALA A 383 -15.07 -6.37 8.35
CA ALA A 383 -13.63 -6.19 8.18
C ALA A 383 -13.05 -5.24 9.24
N GLY A 384 -13.73 -4.12 9.53
CA GLY A 384 -13.34 -3.18 10.60
C GLY A 384 -13.35 -3.80 11.99
N VAL A 385 -14.38 -4.59 12.33
CA VAL A 385 -14.47 -5.32 13.61
C VAL A 385 -13.32 -6.32 13.74
N VAL A 386 -13.05 -7.12 12.71
CA VAL A 386 -11.94 -8.09 12.72
C VAL A 386 -10.58 -7.40 12.86
N ALA A 387 -10.36 -6.28 12.15
CA ALA A 387 -9.15 -5.47 12.31
C ALA A 387 -8.99 -4.97 13.75
N GLY A 388 -10.05 -4.41 14.35
CA GLY A 388 -10.05 -3.91 15.72
C GLY A 388 -9.73 -4.98 16.76
N VAL A 389 -10.32 -6.17 16.64
CA VAL A 389 -10.09 -7.31 17.56
C VAL A 389 -8.64 -7.80 17.50
N ILE A 390 -8.01 -7.85 16.32
CA ILE A 390 -6.62 -8.30 16.16
C ILE A 390 -5.62 -7.20 16.56
N PHE A 391 -5.95 -5.93 16.29
CA PHE A 391 -5.09 -4.78 16.59
C PHE A 391 -5.05 -4.45 18.09
N LEU A 392 -6.18 -4.48 18.79
CA LEU A 392 -6.29 -3.96 20.16
C LEU A 392 -5.30 -4.60 21.16
N PRO A 393 -5.07 -5.93 21.18
CA PRO A 393 -4.06 -6.54 22.06
C PRO A 393 -2.63 -6.07 21.76
N GLN A 394 -2.30 -5.78 20.50
CA GLN A 394 -0.98 -5.27 20.11
C GLN A 394 -0.83 -3.79 20.48
N TRP A 395 -1.90 -3.00 20.35
CA TRP A 395 -1.89 -1.59 20.76
C TRP A 395 -1.50 -1.41 22.24
N LEU A 396 -1.93 -2.32 23.13
CA LEU A 396 -1.57 -2.29 24.56
C LEU A 396 -0.06 -2.47 24.82
N ILE A 397 0.68 -3.09 23.89
CA ILE A 397 2.15 -3.21 23.97
C ILE A 397 2.78 -1.84 23.64
N PHE A 398 2.29 -1.18 22.58
CA PHE A 398 2.82 0.11 22.11
C PHE A 398 2.35 1.32 22.92
N SER A 399 1.16 1.29 23.52
CA SER A 399 0.61 2.43 24.28
C SER A 399 1.50 2.85 25.46
N ARG A 400 2.19 1.88 26.08
CA ARG A 400 3.20 2.11 27.14
C ARG A 400 4.43 2.90 26.68
N MET A 401 4.63 3.08 25.37
CA MET A 401 5.68 3.94 24.79
C MET A 401 5.22 5.40 24.66
N VAL A 402 3.90 5.64 24.60
CA VAL A 402 3.28 6.96 24.38
C VAL A 402 3.21 7.77 25.68
N GLU A 403 3.05 7.07 26.81
CA GLU A 403 3.05 7.64 28.16
C GLU A 403 4.43 8.18 28.56
N GLY A 404 4.75 9.41 28.12
CA GLY A 404 5.92 10.16 28.60
C GLY A 404 6.71 10.96 27.57
N LYS A 405 6.33 10.98 26.28
CA LYS A 405 7.10 11.69 25.23
C LYS A 405 6.26 12.60 24.34
N SER A 406 6.59 13.89 24.35
CA SER A 406 5.95 14.97 23.58
C SER A 406 6.13 14.91 22.05
N SER A 407 6.66 13.81 21.50
CA SER A 407 7.09 13.72 20.09
C SER A 407 6.57 12.50 19.32
N PHE A 408 5.72 11.67 19.91
CA PHE A 408 5.03 10.57 19.23
C PHE A 408 3.68 11.02 18.67
N LEU A 409 3.39 10.72 17.40
CA LEU A 409 2.21 11.21 16.66
C LEU A 409 2.06 12.74 16.68
N ALA A 410 3.18 13.47 16.76
CA ALA A 410 3.20 14.92 16.77
C ALA A 410 2.98 15.49 15.35
N PHE A 411 2.16 16.54 15.22
CA PHE A 411 1.95 17.22 13.94
C PHE A 411 3.05 18.27 13.70
N THR A 412 3.85 18.10 12.64
CA THR A 412 5.02 18.94 12.32
C THR A 412 5.44 18.77 10.86
N ALA A 413 6.05 19.79 10.26
CA ALA A 413 6.61 19.72 8.91
C ALA A 413 7.91 18.89 8.88
N VAL A 414 7.79 17.57 8.73
CA VAL A 414 8.94 16.62 8.75
C VAL A 414 9.99 16.98 7.70
N PHE A 415 9.59 17.59 6.57
CA PHE A 415 10.46 18.02 5.47
C PHE A 415 11.29 19.28 5.75
N ARG A 416 11.07 19.97 6.88
CA ARG A 416 11.82 21.17 7.29
C ARG A 416 12.80 20.95 8.45
N GLY A 417 12.85 19.76 9.03
CA GLY A 417 13.54 19.53 10.31
C GLY A 417 12.73 20.02 11.51
N GLN A 418 12.99 19.48 12.70
CA GLN A 418 12.18 19.74 13.90
C GLN A 418 12.34 21.18 14.43
N SER A 419 11.38 22.05 14.10
CA SER A 419 11.20 23.36 14.75
C SER A 419 9.79 23.96 14.58
N ASP A 420 9.13 23.74 13.44
CA ASP A 420 7.83 24.36 13.15
C ASP A 420 6.67 23.72 13.94
N SER A 421 6.10 24.49 14.87
CA SER A 421 4.82 24.18 15.50
C SER A 421 3.65 24.32 14.52
N ALA A 422 2.59 23.54 14.70
CA ALA A 422 1.43 23.54 13.79
C ALA A 422 0.85 24.96 13.49
N PRO A 423 0.72 25.89 14.46
CA PRO A 423 0.27 27.26 14.18
C PRO A 423 1.24 28.07 13.34
N GLN A 424 2.55 27.84 13.44
CA GLN A 424 3.54 28.52 12.61
C GLN A 424 3.48 28.01 11.16
N MET A 425 3.35 26.70 10.98
CA MET A 425 3.23 26.08 9.66
C MET A 425 2.03 26.63 8.87
N VAL A 426 0.88 26.86 9.54
CA VAL A 426 -0.30 27.47 8.90
C VAL A 426 -0.05 28.92 8.48
N LYS A 427 0.66 29.72 9.29
CA LYS A 427 1.03 31.10 8.92
C LYS A 427 1.96 31.13 7.71
N ASP A 428 2.94 30.22 7.65
CA ASP A 428 3.90 30.14 6.55
C ASP A 428 3.24 29.74 5.22
N ILE A 429 2.27 28.81 5.25
CA ILE A 429 1.44 28.42 4.09
C ILE A 429 0.70 29.63 3.52
N ILE A 430 0.08 30.43 4.40
CA ILE A 430 -0.82 31.53 4.00
C ILE A 430 -0.03 32.79 3.61
N GLY A 431 1.10 33.06 4.28
CA GLY A 431 1.75 34.37 4.25
C GLY A 431 2.94 34.56 3.31
N SER A 432 3.64 33.49 2.89
CA SER A 432 4.98 33.64 2.26
C SER A 432 5.26 32.84 1.00
N GLY A 433 4.50 31.77 0.72
CA GLY A 433 4.77 30.85 -0.39
C GLY A 433 6.06 30.01 -0.28
N THR A 434 6.91 30.29 0.71
CA THR A 434 8.21 29.59 0.88
C THR A 434 8.03 28.11 1.18
N LEU A 435 7.06 27.74 2.03
CA LEU A 435 6.82 26.34 2.40
C LEU A 435 6.52 25.43 1.19
N PHE A 436 5.86 25.94 0.14
CA PHE A 436 5.64 25.14 -1.08
C PHE A 436 6.93 24.93 -1.87
N ALA A 437 7.78 25.97 -1.98
CA ALA A 437 9.08 25.85 -2.62
C ALA A 437 10.01 24.91 -1.83
N ASP A 438 10.06 25.04 -0.50
CA ASP A 438 10.83 24.17 0.40
C ASP A 438 10.39 22.70 0.25
N PHE A 439 9.08 22.45 0.25
CA PHE A 439 8.49 21.13 0.07
C PHE A 439 8.88 20.51 -1.27
N VAL A 440 8.65 21.23 -2.38
CA VAL A 440 9.00 20.74 -3.73
C VAL A 440 10.50 20.47 -3.83
N TRP A 441 11.33 21.38 -3.33
CA TRP A 441 12.78 21.25 -3.45
C TRP A 441 13.38 20.17 -2.55
N CYS A 442 12.85 19.99 -1.34
CA CYS A 442 13.17 18.86 -0.48
C CYS A 442 12.90 17.54 -1.20
N TRP A 443 11.70 17.38 -1.77
CA TRP A 443 11.30 16.13 -2.42
C TRP A 443 11.98 15.87 -3.75
N VAL A 444 12.25 16.91 -4.56
CA VAL A 444 13.07 16.77 -5.78
C VAL A 444 14.51 16.39 -5.43
N ARG A 445 15.07 16.92 -4.34
CA ARG A 445 16.41 16.50 -3.88
C ARG A 445 16.43 15.07 -3.30
N ALA A 446 15.32 14.61 -2.71
CA ALA A 446 15.17 13.30 -2.08
C ALA A 446 14.89 12.15 -3.06
N ILE A 447 13.94 12.33 -3.99
CA ILE A 447 13.44 11.29 -4.92
C ILE A 447 13.41 11.74 -6.39
N GLY A 448 14.17 12.80 -6.72
CA GLY A 448 14.39 13.23 -8.10
C GLY A 448 13.07 13.64 -8.78
N PRO A 449 12.81 13.19 -10.02
CA PRO A 449 11.61 13.50 -10.76
C PRO A 449 10.40 12.66 -10.32
N PHE A 450 10.53 11.72 -9.38
CA PHE A 450 9.44 10.79 -9.01
C PHE A 450 8.17 11.52 -8.58
N LEU A 451 8.27 12.48 -7.66
CA LEU A 451 7.12 13.22 -7.15
C LEU A 451 6.51 14.17 -8.21
N PRO A 452 7.28 14.96 -8.97
CA PRO A 452 6.77 15.68 -10.14
C PRO A 452 6.03 14.79 -11.14
N LEU A 453 6.56 13.60 -11.45
CA LEU A 453 5.92 12.64 -12.36
C LEU A 453 4.63 12.05 -11.77
N PHE A 454 4.59 11.79 -10.47
CA PHE A 454 3.38 11.36 -9.78
C PHE A 454 2.30 12.44 -9.80
N PHE A 455 2.65 13.72 -9.59
CA PHE A 455 1.70 14.82 -9.75
C PHE A 455 1.27 15.02 -11.21
N LEU A 456 2.14 14.78 -12.19
CA LEU A 456 1.78 14.80 -13.61
C LEU A 456 0.74 13.72 -13.94
N VAL A 457 0.90 12.49 -13.43
CA VAL A 457 -0.12 11.43 -13.51
C VAL A 457 -1.45 11.93 -12.95
N LEU A 458 -1.44 12.47 -11.73
CA LEU A 458 -2.66 12.94 -11.07
C LEU A 458 -3.34 14.08 -11.85
N ALA A 459 -2.55 15.00 -12.41
CA ALA A 459 -3.03 16.12 -13.23
C ALA A 459 -3.64 15.67 -14.57
N PHE A 460 -3.24 14.53 -15.13
CA PHE A 460 -3.91 13.93 -16.29
C PHE A 460 -5.11 13.05 -15.89
N MET A 461 -5.00 12.29 -14.80
CA MET A 461 -6.06 11.37 -14.35
C MET A 461 -7.29 12.10 -13.82
N ALA A 462 -7.11 13.04 -12.89
CA ALA A 462 -8.24 13.64 -12.18
C ALA A 462 -9.17 14.44 -13.11
N PRO A 463 -8.70 15.35 -13.99
CA PRO A 463 -9.59 16.07 -14.90
C PRO A 463 -10.26 15.16 -15.93
N ALA A 464 -9.57 14.11 -16.41
CA ALA A 464 -10.16 13.16 -17.34
C ALA A 464 -11.32 12.38 -16.71
N VAL A 465 -11.15 11.89 -15.47
CA VAL A 465 -12.22 11.23 -14.72
C VAL A 465 -13.34 12.21 -14.37
N ILE A 466 -13.02 13.37 -13.80
CA ILE A 466 -14.02 14.40 -13.41
C ILE A 466 -14.85 14.83 -14.62
N LEU A 467 -14.24 15.13 -15.77
CA LEU A 467 -14.94 15.55 -16.98
C LEU A 467 -15.89 14.47 -17.50
N ARG A 468 -15.55 13.18 -17.34
CA ARG A 468 -16.44 12.06 -17.71
C ARG A 468 -17.60 11.93 -16.73
N VAL A 469 -17.35 12.04 -15.43
CA VAL A 469 -18.40 12.08 -14.40
C VAL A 469 -19.38 13.22 -14.67
N VAL A 470 -18.87 14.43 -14.92
CA VAL A 470 -19.68 15.63 -15.22
C VAL A 470 -20.45 15.48 -16.53
N ARG A 471 -19.82 15.03 -17.63
CA ARG A 471 -20.50 14.83 -18.92
C ARG A 471 -21.62 13.81 -18.82
N ALA A 472 -21.37 12.70 -18.14
CA ALA A 472 -22.37 11.65 -18.01
C ALA A 472 -23.48 12.10 -17.04
N PHE A 473 -23.16 12.86 -15.98
CA PHE A 473 -24.17 13.45 -15.07
C PHE A 473 -25.05 14.46 -15.81
N ALA A 474 -24.46 15.29 -16.68
CA ALA A 474 -25.21 16.15 -17.59
C ALA A 474 -26.10 15.34 -18.56
N ALA A 475 -25.64 14.19 -19.07
CA ALA A 475 -26.47 13.30 -19.88
C ALA A 475 -27.67 12.76 -19.08
N ALA A 476 -27.46 12.29 -17.85
CA ALA A 476 -28.51 11.81 -16.94
C ALA A 476 -29.51 12.90 -16.53
N LEU A 477 -29.09 14.16 -16.43
CA LEU A 477 -29.98 15.30 -16.22
C LEU A 477 -30.72 15.75 -17.49
N SER A 478 -30.12 15.53 -18.67
CA SER A 478 -30.71 15.92 -19.96
C SER A 478 -31.78 14.96 -20.49
N SER A 479 -31.73 13.69 -20.07
CA SER A 479 -32.83 12.75 -20.31
C SER A 479 -34.02 13.14 -19.45
N LYS A 480 -35.05 13.73 -20.06
CA LYS A 480 -36.37 13.88 -19.43
C LYS A 480 -36.82 12.53 -18.88
N ALA A 481 -37.02 12.48 -17.57
CA ALA A 481 -37.56 11.30 -16.91
C ALA A 481 -39.07 11.20 -17.21
N ASP A 482 -39.42 10.37 -18.20
CA ASP A 482 -40.71 9.71 -18.33
C ASP A 482 -40.51 8.43 -19.18
N SER A 483 -40.91 7.27 -18.64
CA SER A 483 -40.77 5.87 -19.16
C SER A 483 -39.46 5.10 -18.86
N ASP A 484 -39.63 3.79 -18.63
CA ASP A 484 -38.56 2.78 -18.44
C ASP A 484 -37.56 2.70 -19.61
N GLU A 485 -37.98 3.13 -20.80
CA GLU A 485 -37.18 3.14 -22.03
C GLU A 485 -36.04 4.17 -21.99
N GLY A 486 -36.21 5.23 -21.18
CA GLY A 486 -35.18 6.24 -20.90
C GLY A 486 -33.89 5.66 -20.31
N THR A 487 -34.00 4.62 -19.48
CA THR A 487 -32.85 3.92 -18.87
C THR A 487 -32.00 3.17 -19.91
N LYS A 488 -32.65 2.68 -20.98
CA LYS A 488 -32.00 1.98 -22.10
C LYS A 488 -31.31 2.98 -23.04
N THR A 489 -32.00 4.07 -23.36
CA THR A 489 -31.42 5.16 -24.18
C THR A 489 -30.26 5.87 -23.48
N LEU A 490 -30.31 6.05 -22.15
CA LEU A 490 -29.17 6.56 -21.36
C LEU A 490 -27.92 5.68 -21.50
N ARG A 491 -28.09 4.35 -21.44
CA ARG A 491 -27.00 3.38 -21.60
C ARG A 491 -26.39 3.46 -23.01
N ASP A 492 -27.21 3.48 -24.05
CA ASP A 492 -26.74 3.53 -25.43
C ASP A 492 -26.16 4.90 -25.83
N ALA A 493 -26.72 6.00 -25.34
CA ALA A 493 -26.18 7.34 -25.54
C ALA A 493 -24.83 7.53 -24.84
N SER A 494 -24.70 7.03 -23.61
CA SER A 494 -23.43 7.04 -22.87
C SER A 494 -22.35 6.24 -23.62
N MET A 495 -22.67 5.04 -24.10
CA MET A 495 -21.76 4.20 -24.90
C MET A 495 -21.29 4.90 -26.17
N ARG A 496 -22.19 5.62 -26.88
CA ARG A 496 -21.85 6.38 -28.11
C ARG A 496 -21.04 7.66 -27.84
N LEU A 497 -21.25 8.33 -26.71
CA LEU A 497 -20.48 9.53 -26.35
C LEU A 497 -19.08 9.19 -25.80
N MET A 498 -18.93 8.03 -25.18
CA MET A 498 -17.65 7.53 -24.65
C MET A 498 -16.70 7.07 -25.77
N SER A 499 -17.22 6.50 -26.87
CA SER A 499 -16.39 6.03 -28.00
C SER A 499 -15.84 7.14 -28.91
N SER A 500 -16.31 8.38 -28.79
CA SER A 500 -15.98 9.47 -29.73
C SER A 500 -14.86 10.42 -29.27
N THR A 501 -14.20 10.17 -28.14
CA THR A 501 -13.23 11.11 -27.54
C THR A 501 -11.84 10.48 -27.35
N PHE A 502 -10.93 10.77 -28.29
CA PHE A 502 -9.58 10.20 -28.48
C PHE A 502 -9.54 8.71 -28.88
N PRO A 503 -8.95 8.36 -30.05
CA PRO A 503 -8.74 6.96 -30.41
C PRO A 503 -7.55 6.39 -29.64
N LEU A 504 -7.79 5.28 -28.94
CA LEU A 504 -6.79 4.30 -28.55
C LEU A 504 -7.41 2.93 -28.85
N ASP A 505 -6.62 2.00 -29.38
CA ASP A 505 -7.14 0.78 -29.98
C ASP A 505 -8.00 -0.04 -29.00
N ILE A 506 -9.17 -0.42 -29.51
CA ILE A 506 -9.95 -1.50 -28.96
C ILE A 506 -9.16 -2.77 -29.23
N ASN A 507 -8.76 -3.48 -28.16
CA ASN A 507 -7.99 -4.73 -28.21
C ASN A 507 -8.53 -5.67 -29.31
N ASP A 508 -7.64 -6.24 -30.15
CA ASP A 508 -8.02 -7.11 -31.27
C ASP A 508 -8.95 -8.26 -30.85
N ASP A 509 -8.83 -8.73 -29.60
CA ASP A 509 -9.72 -9.70 -28.95
C ASP A 509 -11.22 -9.36 -29.06
N VAL A 510 -11.59 -8.08 -29.01
CA VAL A 510 -13.00 -7.64 -29.08
C VAL A 510 -13.52 -7.68 -30.53
N LEU A 511 -12.66 -7.34 -31.50
CA LEU A 511 -12.97 -7.47 -32.92
C LEU A 511 -13.04 -8.95 -33.33
N ALA A 512 -12.13 -9.78 -32.81
CA ALA A 512 -12.17 -11.23 -32.97
C ALA A 512 -13.45 -11.83 -32.36
N PHE A 513 -13.83 -11.44 -31.14
CA PHE A 513 -15.06 -11.90 -30.50
C PHE A 513 -16.32 -11.54 -31.30
N ALA A 514 -16.42 -10.29 -31.79
CA ALA A 514 -17.55 -9.83 -32.61
C ALA A 514 -17.63 -10.56 -33.96
N ALA A 515 -16.50 -10.79 -34.62
CA ALA A 515 -16.43 -11.55 -35.87
C ALA A 515 -16.78 -13.03 -35.68
N GLN A 516 -16.34 -13.64 -34.58
CA GLN A 516 -16.55 -15.07 -34.27
C GLN A 516 -18.00 -15.38 -33.86
N HIS A 517 -18.76 -14.40 -33.39
CA HIS A 517 -20.16 -14.55 -32.95
C HIS A 517 -21.19 -13.86 -33.87
N GLY A 518 -20.78 -13.35 -35.03
CA GLY A 518 -21.69 -12.82 -36.06
C GLY A 518 -22.54 -11.62 -35.62
N ILE A 519 -22.07 -10.83 -34.65
CA ILE A 519 -22.85 -9.72 -34.07
C ILE A 519 -22.83 -8.52 -35.05
N GLY A 520 -23.76 -8.54 -36.00
CA GLY A 520 -23.95 -7.44 -36.95
C GLY A 520 -24.36 -6.14 -36.26
N ALA A 521 -23.69 -5.03 -36.60
CA ALA A 521 -24.08 -3.71 -36.16
C ALA A 521 -25.48 -3.35 -36.70
N PHE A 522 -26.41 -2.99 -35.81
CA PHE A 522 -27.80 -2.70 -36.17
C PHE A 522 -27.93 -1.47 -37.08
N GLY A 523 -28.12 -1.74 -38.38
CA GLY A 523 -28.73 -0.80 -39.32
C GLY A 523 -30.26 -0.92 -39.30
N SER A 524 -30.96 0.20 -39.35
CA SER A 524 -32.42 0.25 -39.31
C SER A 524 -33.06 -0.38 -40.55
N SER A 525 -34.00 -1.32 -40.36
CA SER A 525 -34.96 -1.71 -41.41
C SER A 525 -36.39 -1.70 -40.87
N LYS A 526 -37.29 -1.04 -41.61
CA LYS A 526 -38.74 -1.18 -41.43
C LYS A 526 -39.16 -2.53 -42.02
N ALA A 527 -39.88 -3.36 -41.25
CA ALA A 527 -40.59 -4.52 -41.79
C ALA A 527 -41.97 -4.65 -41.15
N ARG A 528 -42.96 -4.97 -41.99
CA ARG A 528 -44.40 -4.92 -41.74
C ARG A 528 -44.92 -6.03 -40.82
N SER A 529 -45.92 -5.64 -40.02
CA SER A 529 -47.11 -6.40 -39.60
C SER A 529 -47.32 -7.84 -40.09
N ALA A 530 -47.57 -8.75 -39.14
CA ALA A 530 -48.61 -9.78 -39.22
C ALA A 530 -49.12 -10.12 -37.80
N GLY A 531 -50.44 -10.14 -37.59
CA GLY A 531 -51.07 -10.72 -36.38
C GLY A 531 -51.21 -12.25 -36.50
N PRO A 532 -51.84 -12.95 -35.54
CA PRO A 532 -53.23 -12.61 -35.15
C PRO A 532 -53.67 -12.82 -33.68
N ALA A 533 -54.60 -11.95 -33.27
CA ALA A 533 -55.87 -12.22 -32.55
C ALA A 533 -55.96 -12.66 -31.07
N LEU A 534 -57.15 -12.36 -30.52
CA LEU A 534 -57.79 -12.79 -29.25
C LEU A 534 -57.29 -12.08 -27.96
N VAL A 535 -58.12 -11.55 -27.05
CA VAL A 535 -59.59 -11.34 -26.97
C VAL A 535 -59.84 -10.08 -26.11
N ALA A 536 -60.86 -9.29 -26.43
CA ALA A 536 -61.37 -8.20 -25.57
C ALA A 536 -62.58 -8.68 -24.73
N PRO A 537 -62.93 -7.99 -23.63
CA PRO A 537 -64.12 -7.15 -23.73
C PRO A 537 -64.05 -5.80 -22.96
N HIS A 538 -64.65 -4.75 -23.56
CA HIS A 538 -65.67 -3.83 -23.00
C HIS A 538 -65.57 -3.31 -21.54
N LYS A 539 -65.94 -2.08 -21.12
CA LYS A 539 -66.80 -0.94 -21.58
C LYS A 539 -66.46 0.28 -20.65
N LYS A 540 -66.97 1.53 -20.74
CA LYS A 540 -67.90 2.26 -21.63
C LYS A 540 -67.55 3.78 -21.56
N ASP A 541 -67.87 4.52 -22.62
CA ASP A 541 -68.55 5.84 -22.68
C ASP A 541 -68.15 7.08 -21.83
N ASP A 542 -67.78 8.12 -22.59
CA ASP A 542 -68.52 9.39 -22.75
C ASP A 542 -68.24 10.68 -21.93
N ASP A 543 -68.10 11.74 -22.75
CA ASP A 543 -68.61 13.11 -22.63
C ASP A 543 -67.92 14.21 -21.79
N ALA A 544 -67.30 15.12 -22.57
CA ALA A 544 -67.58 16.55 -22.64
C ALA A 544 -67.29 17.46 -21.41
N ALA A 545 -66.32 18.37 -21.57
CA ALA A 545 -66.61 19.77 -21.93
C ALA A 545 -65.35 20.66 -21.87
N ASP A 546 -64.92 21.18 -23.03
CA ASP A 546 -64.30 22.50 -23.17
C ASP A 546 -65.43 23.57 -23.01
N PRO A 547 -65.20 24.89 -22.78
CA PRO A 547 -63.98 25.60 -23.15
C PRO A 547 -63.49 26.78 -22.28
N ASP A 548 -62.40 27.36 -22.77
CA ASP A 548 -62.12 28.80 -22.88
C ASP A 548 -61.40 29.60 -21.76
N ALA A 549 -60.19 30.01 -22.14
CA ALA A 549 -59.82 31.41 -22.37
C ALA A 549 -59.13 32.28 -21.27
N THR A 550 -57.82 32.44 -21.50
CA THR A 550 -57.11 33.73 -21.64
C THR A 550 -56.80 34.67 -20.45
N ALA A 551 -55.52 35.11 -20.47
CA ALA A 551 -55.06 36.50 -20.35
C ALA A 551 -54.78 37.16 -18.98
N SER A 552 -53.47 37.43 -18.78
CA SER A 552 -52.88 38.78 -18.63
C SER A 552 -52.82 39.49 -17.26
N ALA A 553 -51.58 39.62 -16.79
CA ALA A 553 -50.91 40.84 -16.30
C ALA A 553 -51.43 41.66 -15.09
N ALA A 554 -50.60 41.60 -14.03
CA ALA A 554 -49.97 42.75 -13.34
C ALA A 554 -50.82 43.88 -12.70
N LYS A 555 -50.71 44.03 -11.36
CA LYS A 555 -50.24 45.29 -10.71
C LYS A 555 -49.88 45.20 -9.20
N ALA A 556 -48.63 45.57 -8.91
CA ALA A 556 -48.20 46.66 -8.01
C ALA A 556 -48.59 46.78 -6.51
N VAL A 557 -47.52 46.77 -5.68
CA VAL A 557 -47.08 47.85 -4.75
C VAL A 557 -47.71 48.04 -3.35
N ARG A 558 -46.92 47.70 -2.31
CA ARG A 558 -46.47 48.50 -1.12
C ARG A 558 -45.85 47.52 -0.09
N GLY A 559 -44.79 47.82 0.68
CA GLY A 559 -43.90 48.98 0.73
C GLY A 559 -43.29 49.14 2.15
N LYS A 560 -42.05 49.68 2.23
CA LYS A 560 -41.20 49.95 3.43
C LYS A 560 -40.35 48.77 3.97
N SER A 561 -39.14 48.95 4.53
CA SER A 561 -37.94 49.79 4.22
C SER A 561 -37.07 49.93 5.49
N GLY A 562 -35.76 49.74 5.37
CA GLY A 562 -34.74 50.06 6.40
C GLY A 562 -33.98 48.83 6.91
N GLY A 563 -32.64 48.81 7.00
CA GLY A 563 -31.66 49.80 6.53
C GLY A 563 -30.36 49.86 7.36
N TRP A 564 -29.24 49.47 6.73
CA TRP A 564 -27.87 49.95 6.96
C TRP A 564 -27.11 49.62 8.28
N GLU A 565 -26.19 48.65 8.14
CA GLU A 565 -24.71 48.77 8.25
C GLU A 565 -23.94 49.23 9.52
N LEU A 566 -22.84 48.49 9.76
CA LEU A 566 -21.48 48.88 10.21
C LEU A 566 -21.25 49.51 11.60
N SER A 567 -20.35 48.88 12.38
CA SER A 567 -18.98 49.41 12.57
C SER A 567 -17.99 48.35 13.08
N SER A 568 -16.70 48.60 12.88
CA SER A 568 -15.56 47.93 13.52
C SER A 568 -15.09 48.70 14.78
N ASP A 569 -14.25 48.11 15.62
CA ASP A 569 -12.89 48.62 15.97
C ASP A 569 -12.27 48.02 17.26
N ALA A 570 -10.91 47.98 17.28
CA ALA A 570 -9.94 47.83 18.38
C ALA A 570 -10.07 46.65 19.38
N GLN A 571 -9.08 45.77 19.64
CA GLN A 571 -7.61 45.83 19.89
C GLN A 571 -7.17 45.90 21.37
N GLU A 572 -6.26 44.97 21.70
CA GLU A 572 -5.23 44.94 22.76
C GLU A 572 -5.59 45.04 24.27
N ALA A 573 -5.23 43.99 25.01
CA ALA A 573 -4.14 44.03 26.01
C ALA A 573 -3.67 42.60 26.37
N ALA A 574 -2.39 42.45 26.76
CA ALA A 574 -1.76 41.16 27.13
C ALA A 574 -1.16 41.20 28.55
N SER A 575 -0.51 40.09 28.98
CA SER A 575 0.16 39.82 30.27
C SER A 575 -0.78 39.49 31.46
N ASN A 576 -0.55 38.48 32.30
CA ASN A 576 0.68 37.78 32.73
C ASN A 576 0.32 36.34 33.23
N PRO A 577 1.24 35.34 33.22
CA PRO A 577 0.95 33.98 33.67
C PRO A 577 1.61 33.63 35.00
N ASP A 578 0.84 33.42 36.08
CA ASP A 578 1.36 32.89 37.35
C ASP A 578 0.33 32.04 38.12
N GLU A 579 0.85 31.01 38.79
CA GLU A 579 0.28 30.23 39.92
C GLU A 579 -0.77 29.11 39.68
N PRO A 580 -0.81 28.07 40.57
CA PRO A 580 -1.14 26.71 40.16
C PRO A 580 -2.43 26.13 40.77
N PHE A 581 -3.10 25.23 40.04
CA PHE A 581 -4.25 24.48 40.57
C PHE A 581 -3.84 23.19 41.27
N GLY A 582 -4.05 23.15 42.59
CA GLY A 582 -3.86 21.98 43.43
C GLY A 582 -5.00 20.96 43.40
N PHE A 583 -4.73 19.77 43.95
CA PHE A 583 -5.68 18.68 44.14
C PHE A 583 -6.79 19.00 45.15
N LEU A 584 -7.98 18.38 44.96
CA LEU A 584 -8.86 17.73 45.97
C LEU A 584 -10.12 17.21 45.22
N GLN A 585 -10.22 15.91 44.94
CA GLN A 585 -10.94 14.88 45.73
C GLN A 585 -12.46 15.09 45.99
N SER A 586 -13.24 14.21 45.34
CA SER A 586 -14.23 13.29 45.96
C SER A 586 -15.75 13.57 45.92
N GLN A 587 -16.49 12.50 45.56
CA GLN A 587 -17.92 12.22 45.83
C GLN A 587 -18.98 13.01 44.99
N PRO A 588 -20.27 12.60 44.93
CA PRO A 588 -20.72 11.72 43.85
C PRO A 588 -21.96 12.24 43.06
N LEU A 589 -22.09 11.86 41.79
CA LEU A 589 -23.25 12.25 40.97
C LEU A 589 -24.49 11.36 41.24
N PRO A 590 -25.66 11.93 41.59
CA PRO A 590 -26.91 11.20 41.72
C PRO A 590 -27.58 10.96 40.36
N ARG A 591 -28.53 10.00 40.33
CA ARG A 591 -29.31 9.64 39.14
C ARG A 591 -30.47 10.61 38.86
N SER A 592 -30.82 10.69 37.57
CA SER A 592 -32.18 10.88 37.00
C SER A 592 -32.81 12.28 36.92
N TYR A 593 -33.82 12.35 36.03
CA TYR A 593 -34.63 13.49 35.56
C TYR A 593 -33.97 14.43 34.53
N GLY A 594 -34.64 14.82 33.44
CA GLY A 594 -36.00 14.47 33.00
C GLY A 594 -36.28 14.80 31.52
N VAL A 595 -37.32 14.18 30.96
CA VAL A 595 -37.81 14.38 29.58
C VAL A 595 -38.82 15.55 29.56
N PRO A 596 -38.90 16.38 28.49
CA PRO A 596 -39.86 17.48 28.42
C PRO A 596 -41.32 16.98 28.37
N PRO A 597 -42.30 17.74 28.92
CA PRO A 597 -43.67 17.27 29.06
C PRO A 597 -44.52 17.51 27.81
N GLY A 598 -45.46 16.57 27.55
CA GLY A 598 -46.54 16.77 26.60
C GLY A 598 -46.90 15.54 25.77
N PHE A 599 -47.49 14.51 26.40
CA PHE A 599 -48.51 13.59 25.85
C PHE A 599 -48.86 12.53 26.91
N GLU A 600 -49.68 12.91 27.90
CA GLU A 600 -50.36 11.95 28.78
C GLU A 600 -51.75 11.63 28.23
N GLY A 601 -52.16 10.36 28.34
CA GLY A 601 -53.57 9.96 28.20
C GLY A 601 -53.92 9.09 26.99
N LEU A 602 -53.60 7.79 27.05
CA LEU A 602 -54.61 6.71 27.14
C LEU A 602 -53.92 5.33 27.20
N LEU A 603 -53.80 4.75 28.40
CA LEU A 603 -53.61 3.30 28.57
C LEU A 603 -54.17 2.85 29.92
N ARG A 604 -55.35 2.21 29.91
CA ARG A 604 -55.76 1.18 30.88
C ARG A 604 -57.06 0.50 30.44
N THR A 605 -57.23 -0.76 30.88
CA THR A 605 -58.33 -1.70 30.57
C THR A 605 -58.29 -2.25 29.13
N THR A 606 -58.45 -3.55 28.85
CA THR A 606 -58.64 -4.73 29.73
C THR A 606 -58.20 -6.01 29.01
N GLU A 607 -58.03 -7.11 29.76
CA GLU A 607 -57.84 -8.47 29.23
C GLU A 607 -59.13 -8.98 28.56
N GLY A 608 -59.03 -9.91 27.59
CA GLY A 608 -60.18 -10.75 27.21
C GLY A 608 -60.25 -11.25 25.76
N SER A 609 -60.29 -12.58 25.63
CA SER A 609 -60.96 -13.39 24.58
C SER A 609 -60.66 -13.21 23.08
N SER A 610 -60.47 -14.39 22.50
CA SER A 610 -60.49 -14.82 21.10
C SER A 610 -61.72 -14.43 20.25
N GLU A 611 -61.51 -14.57 18.92
CA GLU A 611 -62.48 -14.78 17.84
C GLU A 611 -63.30 -13.57 17.32
N GLY A 612 -63.21 -13.38 15.99
CA GLY A 612 -64.30 -12.82 15.18
C GLY A 612 -64.33 -11.30 14.97
N LEU A 613 -63.57 -10.80 13.99
CA LEU A 613 -64.17 -10.13 12.82
C LEU A 613 -63.13 -9.98 11.70
N ALA A 614 -63.35 -10.69 10.59
CA ALA A 614 -62.84 -10.29 9.29
C ALA A 614 -63.97 -9.53 8.56
N SER A 615 -63.63 -8.77 7.52
CA SER A 615 -64.47 -7.77 6.83
C SER A 615 -64.58 -6.41 7.52
N GLU A 616 -64.75 -5.36 6.70
CA GLU A 616 -64.78 -3.93 7.04
C GLU A 616 -63.43 -3.31 7.50
N ILE A 617 -62.58 -2.99 6.50
CA ILE A 617 -62.07 -1.63 6.18
C ILE A 617 -61.41 -1.76 4.80
N GLU A 618 -62.22 -1.65 3.74
CA GLU A 618 -61.79 -1.00 2.50
C GLU A 618 -62.16 0.49 2.61
N ASP A 619 -61.55 1.34 1.79
CA ASP A 619 -61.77 2.80 1.74
C ASP A 619 -61.43 3.61 3.01
N ILE A 620 -60.12 3.68 3.32
CA ILE A 620 -59.53 4.96 3.77
C ILE A 620 -58.39 5.32 2.82
N ASP A 621 -58.65 6.30 1.97
CA ASP A 621 -57.69 6.90 1.05
C ASP A 621 -56.70 7.78 1.83
N VAL A 622 -55.73 7.14 2.50
CA VAL A 622 -54.61 7.85 3.14
C VAL A 622 -53.66 8.30 2.04
N VAL A 623 -53.91 9.50 1.51
CA VAL A 623 -52.92 10.27 0.75
C VAL A 623 -51.69 10.45 1.64
N ALA A 624 -50.71 9.57 1.45
CA ALA A 624 -49.48 9.58 2.21
C ALA A 624 -48.70 10.86 1.88
N ALA A 625 -48.80 11.85 2.77
CA ALA A 625 -47.86 12.94 2.84
C ALA A 625 -46.48 12.34 3.17
N ALA A 626 -45.75 11.97 2.13
CA ALA A 626 -44.38 11.49 2.25
C ALA A 626 -43.56 12.59 2.94
N ASP A 627 -43.13 12.30 4.16
CA ASP A 627 -42.30 13.18 5.00
C ASP A 627 -41.25 13.88 4.12
N PRO A 628 -41.11 15.22 4.18
CA PRO A 628 -40.09 15.94 3.42
C PRO A 628 -38.69 15.33 3.52
N LEU A 629 -38.33 14.74 4.68
CA LEU A 629 -37.10 13.98 4.86
C LEU A 629 -37.08 12.70 4.01
N VAL A 630 -38.16 11.92 3.98
CA VAL A 630 -38.28 10.69 3.15
C VAL A 630 -38.31 11.03 1.66
N ALA A 631 -39.03 12.07 1.24
CA ALA A 631 -39.05 12.53 -0.14
C ALA A 631 -37.68 13.08 -0.58
N MET A 632 -36.97 13.79 0.30
CA MET A 632 -35.59 14.21 0.07
C MET A 632 -34.63 13.00 0.02
N TRP A 633 -34.81 12.00 0.89
CA TRP A 633 -34.02 10.76 0.89
C TRP A 633 -34.24 9.97 -0.40
N GLN A 634 -35.49 9.82 -0.86
CA GLN A 634 -35.81 9.16 -2.12
C GLN A 634 -35.28 9.92 -3.34
N ARG A 635 -35.27 11.26 -3.32
CA ARG A 635 -34.62 12.08 -4.36
C ARG A 635 -33.10 11.91 -4.34
N LEU A 636 -32.47 11.93 -3.17
CA LEU A 636 -31.03 11.64 -3.00
C LEU A 636 -30.68 10.23 -3.49
N VAL A 637 -31.46 9.22 -3.13
CA VAL A 637 -31.31 7.85 -3.66
C VAL A 637 -31.43 7.85 -5.18
N LYS A 638 -32.52 8.36 -5.77
CA LYS A 638 -32.67 8.36 -7.24
C LYS A 638 -31.53 9.08 -7.97
N VAL A 639 -31.10 10.25 -7.49
CA VAL A 639 -29.96 11.00 -8.07
C VAL A 639 -28.65 10.22 -7.90
N THR A 640 -28.43 9.60 -6.75
CA THR A 640 -27.23 8.78 -6.54
C THR A 640 -27.28 7.49 -7.36
N THR A 641 -28.42 6.81 -7.53
CA THR A 641 -28.58 5.62 -8.39
C THR A 641 -28.35 5.92 -9.86
N ALA A 642 -28.89 7.03 -10.37
CA ALA A 642 -28.58 7.51 -11.71
C ALA A 642 -27.07 7.78 -11.87
N ALA A 643 -26.44 8.46 -10.89
CA ALA A 643 -25.00 8.70 -10.87
C ALA A 643 -24.17 7.41 -10.70
N GLN A 644 -24.68 6.39 -10.04
CA GLN A 644 -24.00 5.10 -9.80
C GLN A 644 -23.98 4.24 -11.06
N SER A 645 -25.09 4.13 -11.80
CA SER A 645 -25.11 3.47 -13.11
C SER A 645 -24.10 4.08 -14.08
N LEU A 646 -23.92 5.40 -13.97
CA LEU A 646 -22.95 6.23 -14.66
C LEU A 646 -21.50 5.94 -14.26
N LEU A 647 -21.19 5.98 -12.96
CA LEU A 647 -19.85 5.75 -12.42
C LEU A 647 -19.38 4.32 -12.68
N ALA A 648 -20.29 3.34 -12.58
CA ALA A 648 -20.04 1.96 -12.99
C ALA A 648 -19.77 1.86 -14.50
N GLY A 649 -20.50 2.63 -15.33
CA GLY A 649 -20.25 2.73 -16.77
C GLY A 649 -18.85 3.24 -17.11
N ILE A 650 -18.32 4.22 -16.36
CA ILE A 650 -16.96 4.76 -16.54
C ILE A 650 -15.89 3.68 -16.27
N ASP A 651 -16.02 2.89 -15.21
CA ASP A 651 -15.08 1.78 -14.93
C ASP A 651 -15.26 0.57 -15.87
N VAL A 652 -16.44 0.39 -16.48
CA VAL A 652 -16.71 -0.69 -17.45
C VAL A 652 -16.06 -0.43 -18.81
N VAL A 653 -15.89 0.84 -19.21
CA VAL A 653 -15.42 1.21 -20.55
C VAL A 653 -13.90 1.46 -20.62
N ASP A 654 -13.25 1.89 -19.53
CA ASP A 654 -11.81 2.17 -19.53
C ASP A 654 -10.98 1.17 -18.69
N ASN A 655 -10.07 0.47 -19.38
CA ASN A 655 -9.03 -0.32 -18.73
C ASN A 655 -7.89 0.58 -18.20
N GLY A 656 -7.44 0.31 -16.96
CA GLY A 656 -6.22 0.87 -16.40
C GLY A 656 -6.36 2.28 -15.83
N ILE A 657 -5.44 3.19 -16.25
CA ILE A 657 -5.25 4.56 -15.75
C ILE A 657 -6.54 5.31 -15.46
N ARG A 658 -7.48 5.25 -16.41
CA ARG A 658 -8.63 6.15 -16.45
C ARG A 658 -9.84 5.62 -15.69
N SER A 659 -9.70 4.46 -15.04
CA SER A 659 -10.69 3.94 -14.10
C SER A 659 -10.77 4.83 -12.85
N LEU A 660 -11.98 5.06 -12.37
CA LEU A 660 -12.26 5.69 -11.08
C LEU A 660 -11.58 4.91 -9.96
N SER A 661 -11.57 3.58 -10.08
CA SER A 661 -10.86 2.67 -9.16
C SER A 661 -9.36 2.97 -9.06
N ALA A 662 -8.65 3.21 -10.18
CA ALA A 662 -7.24 3.59 -10.15
C ALA A 662 -7.02 4.97 -9.50
N LEU A 663 -7.90 5.94 -9.78
CA LEU A 663 -7.84 7.27 -9.15
C LEU A 663 -8.01 7.19 -7.62
N LYS A 664 -8.90 6.34 -7.09
CA LYS A 664 -9.03 6.08 -5.64
C LYS A 664 -7.68 5.67 -5.03
N PHE A 665 -6.95 4.76 -5.68
CA PHE A 665 -5.67 4.23 -5.21
C PHE A 665 -4.54 5.28 -5.29
N VAL A 666 -4.50 6.09 -6.35
CA VAL A 666 -3.54 7.21 -6.48
C VAL A 666 -3.77 8.26 -5.40
N LEU A 667 -5.03 8.65 -5.14
CA LEU A 667 -5.37 9.61 -4.08
C LEU A 667 -5.08 9.07 -2.68
N ALA A 668 -5.33 7.78 -2.43
CA ALA A 668 -4.97 7.14 -1.17
C ALA A 668 -3.45 7.06 -0.96
N ALA A 669 -2.67 6.78 -2.02
CA ALA A 669 -1.21 6.83 -1.95
C ALA A 669 -0.69 8.26 -1.65
N LEU A 670 -1.28 9.29 -2.27
CA LEU A 670 -0.97 10.69 -1.95
C LEU A 670 -1.28 11.01 -0.47
N ALA A 671 -2.40 10.53 0.08
CA ALA A 671 -2.73 10.75 1.48
C ALA A 671 -1.73 10.09 2.44
N VAL A 672 -1.22 8.90 2.12
CA VAL A 672 -0.13 8.25 2.88
C VAL A 672 1.15 9.09 2.84
N PHE A 673 1.52 9.60 1.66
CA PHE A 673 2.67 10.47 1.48
C PHE A 673 2.56 11.77 2.30
N LEU A 674 1.42 12.46 2.21
CA LEU A 674 1.14 13.67 2.97
C LEU A 674 1.12 13.40 4.49
N THR A 675 0.58 12.25 4.92
CA THR A 675 0.62 11.85 6.34
C THR A 675 2.06 11.72 6.83
N GLY A 676 2.95 11.08 6.07
CA GLY A 676 4.38 11.01 6.40
C GLY A 676 5.08 12.38 6.40
N CYS A 677 4.58 13.36 5.64
CA CYS A 677 5.15 14.73 5.60
C CYS A 677 4.77 15.58 6.82
N PHE A 678 3.61 15.31 7.44
CA PHE A 678 3.00 16.19 8.46
C PHE A 678 2.77 15.54 9.83
N VAL A 679 2.88 14.22 9.96
CA VAL A 679 2.73 13.48 11.22
C VAL A 679 4.03 12.75 11.53
N LYS A 680 4.67 13.08 12.65
CA LYS A 680 5.90 12.45 13.15
C LYS A 680 5.55 11.19 13.95
N PHE A 681 5.91 10.01 13.44
CA PHE A 681 5.51 8.73 14.06
C PHE A 681 6.46 8.24 15.17
N GLN A 682 7.68 8.74 15.24
CA GLN A 682 8.67 8.38 16.27
C GLN A 682 9.52 9.59 16.68
N PRO A 683 10.23 9.56 17.83
CA PRO A 683 11.16 10.61 18.23
C PRO A 683 12.22 10.92 17.17
N TRP A 684 12.63 9.91 16.40
CA TRP A 684 13.41 10.07 15.17
C TRP A 684 12.50 10.38 13.98
N ASP A 685 12.57 11.62 13.49
CA ASP A 685 11.82 12.11 12.32
C ASP A 685 12.14 11.36 11.02
N ARG A 686 13.39 10.94 10.82
CA ARG A 686 13.81 10.19 9.62
C ARG A 686 13.17 8.80 9.51
N ASP A 687 12.63 8.24 10.61
CA ASP A 687 11.99 6.92 10.59
C ASP A 687 10.68 6.90 9.79
N ASN A 688 10.06 8.09 9.60
CA ASN A 688 8.96 8.30 8.66
C ASN A 688 9.28 7.87 7.22
N THR A 689 10.57 7.72 6.86
CA THR A 689 11.00 7.18 5.56
C THR A 689 10.34 5.83 5.25
N LYS A 690 10.03 5.03 6.27
CA LYS A 690 9.31 3.75 6.14
C LYS A 690 7.88 3.91 5.61
N ILE A 691 7.19 5.02 5.94
CA ILE A 691 5.84 5.33 5.45
C ILE A 691 5.86 5.78 3.99
N PHE A 692 6.87 6.54 3.57
CA PHE A 692 6.95 7.02 2.18
C PHE A 692 7.08 5.87 1.17
N TYR A 693 7.64 4.72 1.54
CA TYR A 693 7.61 3.55 0.65
C TYR A 693 6.22 2.95 0.49
N ILE A 694 5.34 3.03 1.48
CA ILE A 694 3.94 2.58 1.33
C ILE A 694 3.24 3.37 0.22
N PHE A 695 3.54 4.67 0.12
CA PHE A 695 3.18 5.50 -1.05
C PHE A 695 3.86 4.99 -2.33
N ALA A 696 5.18 4.80 -2.31
CA ALA A 696 5.95 4.41 -3.49
C ALA A 696 5.54 3.06 -4.10
N LEU A 697 5.16 2.07 -3.28
CA LEU A 697 4.64 0.77 -3.72
C LEU A 697 3.42 0.89 -4.64
N VAL A 698 2.59 1.90 -4.42
CA VAL A 698 1.40 2.19 -5.24
C VAL A 698 1.72 3.18 -6.37
N ALA A 699 2.52 4.20 -6.08
CA ALA A 699 2.83 5.27 -7.02
C ALA A 699 3.77 4.85 -8.15
N ALA A 700 4.74 3.97 -7.90
CA ALA A 700 5.82 3.68 -8.84
C ALA A 700 5.33 3.09 -10.19
N PRO A 701 4.34 2.17 -10.25
CA PRO A 701 3.74 1.77 -11.52
C PRO A 701 3.16 2.91 -12.36
N PHE A 702 2.53 3.91 -11.71
CA PHE A 702 1.99 5.07 -12.41
C PHE A 702 3.10 6.05 -12.84
N VAL A 703 4.18 6.18 -12.07
CA VAL A 703 5.37 6.96 -12.48
C VAL A 703 6.05 6.31 -13.69
N GLY A 704 6.24 4.99 -13.68
CA GLY A 704 6.76 4.24 -14.84
C GLY A 704 5.88 4.36 -16.08
N LEU A 705 4.59 4.59 -15.89
CA LEU A 705 3.62 4.88 -16.94
C LEU A 705 3.75 6.29 -17.50
N ALA A 706 3.94 7.32 -16.67
CA ALA A 706 4.24 8.66 -17.16
C ALA A 706 5.55 8.70 -17.98
N ILE A 707 6.56 7.94 -17.56
CA ILE A 707 7.84 7.79 -18.28
C ILE A 707 7.64 7.09 -19.65
N THR A 708 6.82 6.05 -19.70
CA THR A 708 6.62 5.23 -20.93
C THR A 708 5.50 5.73 -21.84
N PHE A 709 4.64 6.63 -21.37
CA PHE A 709 3.50 7.16 -22.11
C PHE A 709 3.89 7.79 -23.47
N PRO A 710 4.89 8.69 -23.57
CA PRO A 710 5.21 9.34 -24.84
C PRO A 710 5.74 8.35 -25.89
N VAL A 711 6.53 7.36 -25.45
CA VAL A 711 7.11 6.33 -26.32
C VAL A 711 6.02 5.40 -26.84
N THR A 712 5.20 4.86 -25.93
CA THR A 712 4.12 3.91 -26.29
C THR A 712 3.07 4.56 -27.19
N HIS A 713 2.58 5.74 -26.82
CA HIS A 713 1.55 6.43 -27.60
C HIS A 713 2.11 7.03 -28.89
N GLY A 714 3.37 7.47 -28.90
CA GLY A 714 4.06 7.94 -30.11
C GLY A 714 4.23 6.83 -31.15
N ILE A 715 4.62 5.61 -30.72
CA ILE A 715 4.67 4.44 -31.60
C ILE A 715 3.25 4.12 -32.14
N SER A 716 2.26 3.97 -31.26
CA SER A 716 0.88 3.65 -31.69
C SER A 716 0.30 4.67 -32.67
N SER A 717 0.56 5.97 -32.47
CA SER A 717 0.05 7.03 -33.36
C SER A 717 0.81 7.18 -34.68
N LEU A 718 2.03 6.65 -34.80
CA LEU A 718 2.69 6.50 -36.11
C LEU A 718 2.15 5.31 -36.93
N PHE A 719 1.74 4.23 -36.25
CA PHE A 719 1.30 2.98 -36.90
C PHE A 719 -0.23 2.77 -36.93
N ALA A 720 -1.01 3.74 -36.44
CA ALA A 720 -2.48 3.73 -36.49
C ALA A 720 -2.99 3.82 -37.94
N PHE A 721 -3.15 2.68 -38.61
CA PHE A 721 -3.80 2.60 -39.91
C PHE A 721 -5.31 2.86 -39.77
N ALA A 722 -5.81 3.92 -40.40
CA ALA A 722 -7.24 4.19 -40.47
C ALA A 722 -7.98 3.00 -41.14
N PRO A 723 -8.97 2.36 -40.47
CA PRO A 723 -9.71 1.23 -41.02
C PRO A 723 -10.77 1.72 -42.03
N ALA A 724 -10.33 2.28 -43.14
CA ALA A 724 -11.17 2.95 -44.14
C ALA A 724 -10.93 2.45 -45.58
N ALA A 725 -10.79 1.12 -45.77
CA ALA A 725 -10.66 0.53 -47.12
C ALA A 725 -11.22 -0.91 -47.29
N ARG A 726 -11.22 -1.77 -46.26
CA ARG A 726 -11.55 -3.20 -46.46
C ARG A 726 -13.05 -3.52 -46.57
N GLY A 727 -13.94 -2.64 -46.11
CA GLY A 727 -15.39 -2.87 -46.12
C GLY A 727 -16.10 -2.72 -47.48
N ARG A 728 -15.43 -2.22 -48.53
CA ARG A 728 -16.05 -1.98 -49.85
C ARG A 728 -15.68 -2.99 -50.94
N ALA A 729 -14.75 -3.90 -50.69
CA ALA A 729 -14.29 -4.90 -51.67
C ALA A 729 -14.96 -6.29 -51.54
N GLN A 730 -15.77 -6.51 -50.50
CA GLN A 730 -16.45 -7.81 -50.25
C GLN A 730 -17.99 -7.74 -50.36
N ALA A 731 -18.54 -6.65 -50.91
CA ALA A 731 -19.97 -6.48 -51.17
C ALA A 731 -20.34 -6.60 -52.66
N ALA A 732 -19.49 -7.23 -53.47
CA ALA A 732 -19.79 -7.66 -54.83
C ALA A 732 -19.76 -9.20 -54.87
N GLY A 733 -20.91 -9.82 -54.63
CA GLY A 733 -21.05 -11.26 -54.81
C GLY A 733 -20.91 -11.65 -56.29
N PRO A 734 -20.38 -12.84 -56.61
CA PRO A 734 -20.25 -13.29 -57.99
C PRO A 734 -21.64 -13.59 -58.57
N HIS A 735 -22.11 -12.73 -59.48
CA HIS A 735 -23.24 -13.08 -60.34
C HIS A 735 -22.80 -14.17 -61.32
N THR A 736 -23.31 -15.38 -61.12
CA THR A 736 -23.21 -16.48 -62.08
C THR A 736 -23.97 -16.11 -63.35
N HIS A 737 -23.25 -15.86 -64.45
CA HIS A 737 -23.80 -15.97 -65.79
C HIS A 737 -22.92 -16.89 -66.65
N VAL A 738 -23.59 -17.84 -67.29
CA VAL A 738 -23.02 -18.91 -68.10
C VAL A 738 -22.42 -18.35 -69.39
N ILE A 739 -21.18 -18.74 -69.71
CA ILE A 739 -20.58 -18.46 -71.01
C ILE A 739 -21.08 -19.52 -72.01
N ALA A 740 -21.86 -19.08 -73.00
CA ALA A 740 -22.07 -19.80 -74.24
C ALA A 740 -21.35 -19.04 -75.37
N HIS A 741 -20.58 -19.74 -76.19
CA HIS A 741 -19.82 -19.15 -77.29
C HIS A 741 -20.69 -18.86 -78.52
N GLY A 742 -20.37 -17.77 -79.23
CA GLY A 742 -20.54 -17.69 -80.69
C GLY A 742 -21.10 -16.38 -81.24
N GLY A 743 -20.48 -15.87 -82.31
CA GLY A 743 -21.12 -14.93 -83.24
C GLY A 743 -20.70 -13.45 -83.12
N ALA A 744 -19.98 -12.98 -84.14
CA ALA A 744 -19.94 -11.58 -84.56
C ALA A 744 -20.67 -11.47 -85.93
N PRO A 745 -20.80 -10.30 -86.58
CA PRO A 745 -20.69 -8.90 -86.14
C PRO A 745 -21.95 -8.06 -86.56
N ASP A 746 -21.77 -6.74 -86.69
CA ASP A 746 -22.47 -5.81 -87.61
C ASP A 746 -23.64 -4.91 -87.16
N SER A 747 -23.69 -3.78 -87.88
CA SER A 747 -24.70 -2.71 -87.97
C SER A 747 -24.70 -1.54 -86.96
N ALA A 748 -24.54 -0.35 -87.52
CA ALA A 748 -24.90 0.97 -86.97
C ALA A 748 -26.20 1.47 -87.66
N PRO A 749 -26.56 2.77 -87.65
CA PRO A 749 -27.16 3.51 -86.54
C PRO A 749 -28.55 4.14 -86.89
N ALA A 750 -29.36 4.48 -85.87
CA ALA A 750 -30.54 5.37 -85.97
C ALA A 750 -30.86 5.92 -84.55
N VAL A 751 -30.90 7.22 -84.22
CA VAL A 751 -31.64 8.41 -84.72
C VAL A 751 -32.91 8.71 -83.90
N ALA A 752 -32.84 9.86 -83.21
CA ALA A 752 -33.89 10.80 -82.77
C ALA A 752 -35.14 10.33 -81.98
N ALA A 753 -35.33 10.96 -80.80
CA ALA A 753 -36.44 11.89 -80.56
C ALA A 753 -36.13 12.83 -79.37
N GLU A 754 -36.66 14.05 -79.41
CA GLU A 754 -36.72 15.04 -78.30
C GLU A 754 -37.71 14.56 -77.20
N GLU A 755 -37.93 15.18 -76.02
CA GLU A 755 -37.71 16.56 -75.55
C GLU A 755 -37.75 16.62 -73.99
N ASP A 756 -37.13 17.65 -73.41
CA ASP A 756 -37.32 18.33 -72.10
C ASP A 756 -37.35 17.68 -70.68
N ASP A 757 -36.63 18.40 -69.80
CA ASP A 757 -36.84 18.71 -68.38
C ASP A 757 -37.04 17.63 -67.28
N ALA A 758 -35.93 17.33 -66.60
CA ALA A 758 -35.85 17.52 -65.13
C ALA A 758 -34.38 17.58 -64.64
N ALA A 759 -33.98 18.70 -64.03
CA ALA A 759 -32.66 18.84 -63.40
C ALA A 759 -32.54 18.01 -62.10
N ALA A 760 -32.02 16.79 -62.20
CA ALA A 760 -31.61 16.00 -61.04
C ALA A 760 -30.28 16.55 -60.47
N PRO A 761 -30.17 16.84 -59.16
CA PRO A 761 -28.93 17.35 -58.59
C PRO A 761 -27.87 16.26 -58.57
N ILE A 762 -26.76 16.50 -59.27
CA ILE A 762 -25.53 15.70 -59.11
C ILE A 762 -25.17 15.74 -57.62
N SER A 763 -25.18 14.57 -56.99
CA SER A 763 -24.81 14.45 -55.58
C SER A 763 -23.36 14.91 -55.41
N ARG A 764 -23.17 16.03 -54.72
CA ARG A 764 -21.83 16.46 -54.27
C ARG A 764 -21.19 15.28 -53.55
N MET A 765 -20.06 14.79 -54.09
CA MET A 765 -19.17 13.94 -53.30
C MET A 765 -18.83 14.69 -52.01
N ASP A 766 -18.95 14.02 -50.87
CA ASP A 766 -18.65 14.58 -49.56
C ASP A 766 -17.12 14.67 -49.35
N THR A 767 -16.48 15.56 -50.11
CA THR A 767 -15.04 15.81 -50.07
C THR A 767 -14.60 16.30 -48.70
N GLY A 768 -15.45 17.05 -48.00
CA GLY A 768 -15.18 17.55 -46.66
C GLY A 768 -15.09 16.46 -45.58
N ALA A 769 -15.75 15.31 -45.76
CA ALA A 769 -15.56 14.16 -44.88
C ALA A 769 -14.21 13.47 -45.11
N ALA A 770 -13.82 13.26 -46.37
CA ALA A 770 -12.52 12.65 -46.73
C ALA A 770 -11.35 13.53 -46.29
N GLU A 771 -11.43 14.84 -46.56
CA GLU A 771 -10.43 15.83 -46.16
C GLU A 771 -10.26 15.88 -44.63
N LYS A 772 -11.36 15.88 -43.86
CA LYS A 772 -11.33 15.82 -42.38
C LYS A 772 -10.68 14.55 -41.83
N VAL A 773 -10.85 13.40 -42.50
CA VAL A 773 -10.18 12.15 -42.11
C VAL A 773 -8.68 12.23 -42.41
N GLN A 774 -8.31 12.73 -43.58
CA GLN A 774 -6.91 12.84 -44.01
C GLN A 774 -6.11 13.87 -43.16
N THR A 775 -6.72 15.01 -42.81
CA THR A 775 -6.12 15.98 -41.89
C THR A 775 -5.97 15.43 -40.48
N ARG A 776 -6.92 14.59 -40.01
CA ARG A 776 -6.83 13.94 -38.69
C ARG A 776 -5.71 12.91 -38.63
N ASP A 777 -5.56 12.09 -39.67
CA ASP A 777 -4.46 11.12 -39.78
C ASP A 777 -3.10 11.83 -39.78
N PHE A 778 -2.96 12.91 -40.58
CA PHE A 778 -1.75 13.74 -40.57
C PHE A 778 -1.46 14.36 -39.20
N GLN A 779 -2.47 14.94 -38.53
CA GLN A 779 -2.31 15.50 -37.18
C GLN A 779 -1.93 14.43 -36.15
N SER A 780 -2.54 13.24 -36.20
CA SER A 780 -2.22 12.12 -35.31
C SER A 780 -0.76 11.66 -35.50
N ARG A 781 -0.29 11.52 -36.74
CA ARG A 781 1.10 11.15 -37.03
C ARG A 781 2.09 12.25 -36.65
N ALA A 782 1.75 13.53 -36.86
CA ALA A 782 2.58 14.66 -36.45
C ALA A 782 2.72 14.75 -34.92
N VAL A 783 1.62 14.54 -34.19
CA VAL A 783 1.64 14.43 -32.71
C VAL A 783 2.44 13.20 -32.27
N GLY A 784 2.30 12.05 -32.95
CA GLY A 784 3.09 10.86 -32.66
C GLY A 784 4.59 11.05 -32.86
N LEU A 785 4.97 11.72 -33.95
CA LEU A 785 6.35 12.09 -34.23
C LEU A 785 6.91 13.07 -33.19
N LEU A 786 6.13 14.08 -32.76
CA LEU A 786 6.51 14.98 -31.67
C LEU A 786 6.68 14.26 -30.33
N LEU A 787 5.74 13.35 -29.99
CA LEU A 787 5.81 12.52 -28.78
C LEU A 787 7.04 11.61 -28.77
N LEU A 788 7.52 11.16 -29.94
CA LEU A 788 8.77 10.41 -30.04
C LEU A 788 10.00 11.31 -30.00
N LEU A 789 10.08 12.34 -30.85
CA LEU A 789 11.27 13.20 -30.95
C LEU A 789 11.57 13.97 -29.67
N ILE A 790 10.54 14.36 -28.90
CA ILE A 790 10.70 15.08 -27.63
C ILE A 790 10.52 14.13 -26.44
N GLY A 791 9.49 13.29 -26.48
CA GLY A 791 9.08 12.49 -25.33
C GLY A 791 9.92 11.23 -25.08
N LEU A 792 10.57 10.64 -26.09
CA LEU A 792 11.53 9.55 -25.86
C LEU A 792 12.80 10.07 -25.16
N PRO A 793 13.50 11.12 -25.65
CA PRO A 793 14.62 11.71 -24.91
C PRO A 793 14.23 12.19 -23.51
N ALA A 794 13.06 12.85 -23.35
CA ALA A 794 12.59 13.30 -22.04
C ALA A 794 12.32 12.11 -21.09
N GLY A 795 11.63 11.07 -21.55
CA GLY A 795 11.36 9.87 -20.76
C GLY A 795 12.63 9.14 -20.33
N VAL A 796 13.61 8.99 -21.22
CA VAL A 796 14.93 8.43 -20.91
C VAL A 796 15.68 9.30 -19.89
N ALA A 797 15.71 10.62 -20.09
CA ALA A 797 16.36 11.54 -19.16
C ALA A 797 15.73 11.51 -17.76
N LEU A 798 14.39 11.47 -17.67
CA LEU A 798 13.64 11.35 -16.42
C LEU A 798 13.91 10.02 -15.70
N PHE A 799 13.95 8.91 -16.46
CA PHE A 799 14.28 7.59 -15.93
C PHE A 799 15.72 7.52 -15.39
N VAL A 800 16.70 8.02 -16.16
CA VAL A 800 18.10 8.08 -15.72
C VAL A 800 18.25 9.01 -14.50
N PHE A 801 17.69 10.20 -14.53
CA PHE A 801 17.83 11.18 -13.44
C PHE A 801 17.15 10.73 -12.14
N GLY A 802 16.02 10.00 -12.22
CA GLY A 802 15.36 9.43 -11.04
C GLY A 802 15.93 8.11 -10.53
N GLY A 803 16.66 7.37 -11.38
CA GLY A 803 17.27 6.08 -11.03
C GLY A 803 18.75 6.15 -10.66
N PHE A 804 19.50 7.16 -11.13
CA PHE A 804 20.97 7.19 -11.05
C PHE A 804 21.50 7.03 -9.63
N SER A 805 21.05 7.87 -8.69
CA SER A 805 21.56 7.83 -7.32
C SER A 805 21.25 6.50 -6.63
N GLY A 806 20.06 5.93 -6.80
CA GLY A 806 19.73 4.64 -6.20
C GLY A 806 20.47 3.46 -6.85
N ALA A 807 20.71 3.50 -8.17
CA ALA A 807 21.53 2.52 -8.87
C ALA A 807 22.99 2.56 -8.40
N VAL A 808 23.56 3.75 -8.25
CA VAL A 808 24.88 3.95 -7.64
C VAL A 808 24.92 3.40 -6.21
N SER A 809 23.94 3.72 -5.36
CA SER A 809 23.89 3.22 -3.99
C SER A 809 23.85 1.68 -3.94
N VAL A 810 23.14 1.01 -4.85
CA VAL A 810 23.14 -0.46 -4.94
C VAL A 810 24.50 -1.02 -5.40
N ILE A 811 25.16 -0.38 -6.38
CA ILE A 811 26.50 -0.78 -6.84
C ILE A 811 27.56 -0.57 -5.73
N ARG A 812 27.42 0.49 -4.94
CA ARG A 812 28.24 0.79 -3.76
C ARG A 812 28.03 -0.26 -2.67
N GLU A 813 26.77 -0.58 -2.33
CA GLU A 813 26.42 -1.63 -1.36
C GLU A 813 27.05 -2.98 -1.74
N GLN A 814 26.98 -3.39 -3.02
CA GLN A 814 27.64 -4.62 -3.52
C GLN A 814 29.16 -4.68 -3.32
N ARG A 815 29.83 -3.55 -3.08
CA ARG A 815 31.28 -3.45 -2.85
C ARG A 815 31.63 -3.31 -1.36
N MET A 816 30.67 -2.98 -0.51
CA MET A 816 30.90 -2.84 0.93
C MET A 816 30.88 -4.21 1.60
N SER A 817 31.88 -4.49 2.42
CA SER A 817 31.86 -5.62 3.33
C SER A 817 32.67 -5.33 4.58
N HIS A 818 32.08 -5.61 5.74
CA HIS A 818 32.65 -5.34 7.04
C HIS A 818 32.48 -6.56 7.95
N GLU A 819 33.49 -6.83 8.77
CA GLU A 819 33.41 -7.84 9.81
C GLU A 819 32.37 -7.42 10.85
N LEU A 820 31.42 -8.30 11.14
CA LEU A 820 30.44 -8.10 12.19
C LEU A 820 31.00 -8.60 13.52
N TYR A 821 31.55 -9.82 13.53
CA TYR A 821 32.20 -10.45 14.67
C TYR A 821 33.14 -11.59 14.26
N GLY A 822 34.21 -11.79 15.02
CA GLY A 822 35.23 -12.82 14.80
C GLY A 822 35.17 -13.97 15.82
N PRO A 823 36.14 -14.90 15.77
CA PRO A 823 36.26 -16.00 16.73
C PRO A 823 36.35 -15.56 18.19
N LEU A 824 36.95 -14.39 18.48
CA LEU A 824 37.13 -13.87 19.85
C LEU A 824 35.80 -13.37 20.46
N GLU A 825 34.94 -12.75 19.65
CA GLU A 825 33.57 -12.41 20.04
C GLU A 825 32.71 -13.68 20.24
N ILE A 826 32.87 -14.69 19.38
CA ILE A 826 32.18 -15.98 19.49
C ILE A 826 32.54 -16.66 20.82
N GLU A 827 33.84 -16.75 21.15
CA GLU A 827 34.33 -17.35 22.40
C GLU A 827 33.72 -16.69 23.64
N VAL A 828 33.75 -15.34 23.73
CA VAL A 828 33.17 -14.64 24.89
C VAL A 828 31.63 -14.74 24.92
N GLY A 829 30.97 -14.74 23.76
CA GLY A 829 29.53 -14.96 23.65
C GLY A 829 29.10 -16.34 24.14
N GLU A 830 29.83 -17.39 23.77
CA GLU A 830 29.61 -18.75 24.25
C GLU A 830 29.94 -18.91 25.74
N PHE A 831 31.02 -18.29 26.21
CA PHE A 831 31.35 -18.26 27.64
C PHE A 831 30.20 -17.65 28.46
N ILE A 832 29.65 -16.50 28.03
CA ILE A 832 28.54 -15.84 28.72
C ILE A 832 27.31 -16.77 28.77
N ARG A 833 26.90 -17.32 27.61
CA ARG A 833 25.74 -18.23 27.53
C ARG A 833 25.85 -19.45 28.45
N LYS A 834 27.07 -19.95 28.67
CA LYS A 834 27.33 -21.17 29.46
C LYS A 834 27.50 -20.91 30.96
N ASN A 835 28.07 -19.77 31.35
CA ASN A 835 28.54 -19.54 32.72
C ASN A 835 27.82 -18.40 33.47
N VAL A 836 26.98 -17.61 32.80
CA VAL A 836 26.31 -16.44 33.39
C VAL A 836 24.78 -16.67 33.45
N PRO A 837 24.05 -16.23 34.49
CA PRO A 837 22.58 -16.36 34.53
C PRO A 837 21.86 -15.50 33.47
N PRO A 838 20.92 -16.05 32.65
CA PRO A 838 20.25 -15.37 31.52
C PRO A 838 19.60 -14.00 31.74
N LYS A 839 19.32 -13.63 33.00
CA LYS A 839 18.66 -12.38 33.38
C LYS A 839 19.63 -11.31 33.90
N SER A 840 20.91 -11.64 34.06
CA SER A 840 21.91 -10.73 34.63
C SER A 840 22.08 -9.47 33.79
N VAL A 841 22.04 -8.30 34.45
CA VAL A 841 22.31 -7.01 33.79
C VAL A 841 23.79 -6.89 33.49
N MET A 842 24.08 -6.65 32.22
CA MET A 842 25.41 -6.55 31.64
C MET A 842 25.76 -5.09 31.36
N LEU A 843 26.97 -4.67 31.72
CA LEU A 843 27.52 -3.37 31.35
C LEU A 843 28.64 -3.59 30.32
N HIS A 844 28.66 -2.76 29.28
CA HIS A 844 29.69 -2.74 28.23
C HIS A 844 29.72 -1.37 27.56
N ASP A 845 30.69 -1.13 26.68
CA ASP A 845 30.83 0.11 25.92
C ASP A 845 29.67 0.42 24.97
N ASN A 846 29.62 1.66 24.48
CA ASN A 846 28.68 2.12 23.45
C ASN A 846 28.98 1.52 22.05
N ASN A 847 28.89 0.21 21.93
CA ASN A 847 29.18 -0.53 20.70
C ASN A 847 27.96 -1.36 20.29
N HIS A 848 27.48 -1.15 19.07
CA HIS A 848 26.37 -1.91 18.48
C HIS A 848 26.74 -3.38 18.24
N ARG A 849 28.03 -3.70 18.02
CA ARG A 849 28.53 -5.07 17.82
C ARG A 849 28.88 -5.81 19.11
N SER A 850 28.36 -5.36 20.26
CA SER A 850 28.66 -5.98 21.56
C SER A 850 28.29 -7.48 21.57
N PRO A 851 29.23 -8.40 21.88
CA PRO A 851 28.97 -9.84 21.90
C PRO A 851 27.98 -10.24 23.01
N VAL A 852 27.86 -9.43 24.06
CA VAL A 852 26.81 -9.54 25.09
C VAL A 852 25.43 -9.57 24.45
N GLY A 853 25.19 -8.66 23.52
CA GLY A 853 23.90 -8.53 22.87
C GLY A 853 23.78 -9.47 21.69
N MET A 854 24.58 -9.21 20.67
CA MET A 854 24.51 -9.87 19.36
C MET A 854 24.66 -11.39 19.43
N LEU A 855 25.48 -11.92 20.36
CA LEU A 855 25.72 -13.35 20.48
C LEU A 855 25.04 -13.93 21.73
N ALA A 856 25.32 -13.42 22.92
CA ALA A 856 24.74 -14.00 24.13
C ALA A 856 23.23 -13.72 24.27
N GLY A 857 22.73 -12.55 23.84
CA GLY A 857 21.33 -12.16 23.96
C GLY A 857 20.94 -11.56 25.32
N TYR A 858 21.91 -11.14 26.13
CA TYR A 858 21.69 -10.80 27.54
C TYR A 858 21.24 -9.33 27.72
N PRO A 859 20.56 -8.96 28.83
CA PRO A 859 20.12 -7.59 29.07
C PRO A 859 21.29 -6.62 29.25
N SER A 860 21.48 -5.69 28.33
CA SER A 860 22.41 -4.56 28.47
C SER A 860 21.81 -3.48 29.37
N LEU A 861 22.60 -2.92 30.29
CA LEU A 861 22.23 -1.74 31.09
C LEU A 861 21.74 -0.60 30.19
N ALA A 862 22.56 -0.28 29.19
CA ALA A 862 22.29 0.62 28.09
C ALA A 862 23.16 0.18 26.90
N GLY A 863 22.51 -0.38 25.87
CA GLY A 863 23.14 -0.76 24.61
C GLY A 863 23.56 0.44 23.77
N TYR A 864 23.66 0.27 22.45
CA TYR A 864 24.09 1.34 21.56
C TYR A 864 23.13 2.54 21.55
N ASP A 865 23.67 3.74 21.76
CA ASP A 865 22.90 4.95 22.01
C ASP A 865 22.00 5.35 20.81
N GLY A 866 22.45 5.11 19.58
CA GLY A 866 21.66 5.38 18.37
C GLY A 866 20.35 4.60 18.33
N TRP A 867 20.32 3.38 18.88
CA TRP A 867 19.09 2.60 19.03
C TRP A 867 18.28 3.06 20.24
N LEU A 868 18.92 3.34 21.38
CA LEU A 868 18.22 3.81 22.58
C LEU A 868 17.42 5.10 22.30
N TRP A 869 18.03 6.01 21.53
CA TRP A 869 17.39 7.23 21.05
C TRP A 869 16.25 6.95 20.05
N SER A 870 16.52 6.23 18.95
CA SER A 870 15.52 6.00 17.89
C SER A 870 14.30 5.22 18.38
N HIS A 871 14.51 4.27 19.29
CA HIS A 871 13.44 3.46 19.90
C HIS A 871 12.73 4.16 21.06
N GLY A 872 13.11 5.41 21.36
CA GLY A 872 12.42 6.24 22.32
C GLY A 872 12.60 5.81 23.78
N TYR A 873 13.71 5.17 24.15
CA TYR A 873 14.04 5.00 25.58
C TYR A 873 14.44 6.34 26.22
N ASP A 874 14.26 6.48 27.53
CA ASP A 874 14.93 7.52 28.32
C ASP A 874 16.14 6.89 28.98
N TYR A 875 17.32 7.27 28.49
CA TYR A 875 18.58 6.57 28.75
C TYR A 875 19.70 7.50 29.27
N GLY A 876 19.47 8.81 29.37
CA GLY A 876 20.52 9.81 29.62
C GLY A 876 21.33 9.56 30.90
N GLU A 877 20.66 9.23 32.02
CA GLU A 877 21.37 8.96 33.28
C GLU A 877 22.17 7.65 33.23
N ARG A 878 21.59 6.57 32.68
CA ARG A 878 22.29 5.28 32.52
C ARG A 878 23.44 5.37 31.51
N HIS A 879 23.31 6.20 30.48
CA HIS A 879 24.37 6.51 29.52
C HIS A 879 25.54 7.19 30.22
N ASN A 880 25.27 8.23 31.00
CA ASN A 880 26.29 8.95 31.76
C ASN A 880 27.01 8.01 32.74
N ASP A 881 26.27 7.21 33.52
CA ASP A 881 26.86 6.24 34.45
C ASP A 881 27.62 5.11 33.72
N ARG A 882 27.12 4.59 32.60
CA ARG A 882 27.81 3.57 31.76
C ARG A 882 29.16 4.09 31.27
N ASN A 883 29.18 5.25 30.61
CA ASN A 883 30.40 5.84 30.07
C ASN A 883 31.38 6.17 31.20
N TYR A 884 30.91 6.78 32.30
CA TYR A 884 31.72 7.07 33.48
C TYR A 884 32.43 5.83 34.02
N ILE A 885 31.70 4.71 34.13
CA ILE A 885 32.25 3.43 34.57
C ILE A 885 33.29 2.92 33.57
N MET A 886 32.96 2.82 32.28
CA MET A 886 33.89 2.26 31.28
C MET A 886 35.18 3.08 31.14
N ASP A 887 35.09 4.42 31.15
CA ASP A 887 36.23 5.33 31.06
C ASP A 887 37.21 5.20 32.25
N ARG A 888 36.73 4.74 33.42
CA ARG A 888 37.46 4.79 34.71
C ARG A 888 37.62 3.44 35.38
N MET A 889 37.14 2.35 34.78
CA MET A 889 37.13 1.02 35.41
C MET A 889 38.52 0.51 35.81
N GLY A 890 39.58 1.04 35.19
CA GLY A 890 40.97 0.76 35.55
C GLY A 890 41.58 1.60 36.68
N ASP A 891 40.90 2.62 37.20
CA ASP A 891 41.41 3.43 38.31
C ASP A 891 41.01 2.82 39.67
N PRO A 892 41.97 2.27 40.45
CA PRO A 892 41.69 1.69 41.76
C PRO A 892 41.28 2.73 42.82
N ASN A 893 41.43 4.04 42.54
CA ASN A 893 41.06 5.13 43.44
C ASN A 893 39.62 5.63 43.19
N GLU A 894 38.97 5.23 42.10
CA GLU A 894 37.65 5.72 41.71
C GLU A 894 36.53 4.99 42.47
N ALA A 895 36.34 5.41 43.72
CA ALA A 895 35.39 4.81 44.65
C ALA A 895 33.91 4.90 44.21
N THR A 896 33.54 5.73 43.23
CA THR A 896 32.13 5.89 42.82
C THR A 896 31.65 4.84 41.81
N ILE A 897 32.55 4.11 41.15
CA ILE A 897 32.20 3.07 40.16
C ILE A 897 31.34 1.96 40.78
N TYR A 898 31.74 1.43 41.95
CA TYR A 898 31.01 0.34 42.58
C TYR A 898 29.58 0.74 43.01
N PRO A 899 29.35 1.88 43.70
CA PRO A 899 28.01 2.43 43.92
C PRO A 899 27.18 2.59 42.64
N LYS A 900 27.75 3.09 41.54
CA LYS A 900 27.03 3.25 40.25
C LYS A 900 26.64 1.89 39.64
N MET A 901 27.52 0.89 39.66
CA MET A 901 27.18 -0.48 39.23
C MET A 901 26.07 -1.09 40.10
N ARG A 902 26.16 -0.94 41.42
CA ARG A 902 25.15 -1.42 42.38
C ARG A 902 23.80 -0.76 42.20
N ARG A 903 23.76 0.56 41.96
CA ARG A 903 22.55 1.34 41.69
C ARG A 903 21.71 0.75 40.56
N TRP A 904 22.37 0.30 39.50
CA TRP A 904 21.71 -0.23 38.29
C TRP A 904 21.64 -1.77 38.23
N GLY A 905 21.99 -2.47 39.31
CA GLY A 905 21.91 -3.93 39.36
C GLY A 905 22.91 -4.66 38.44
N VAL A 906 23.94 -3.97 37.95
CA VAL A 906 24.97 -4.52 37.05
C VAL A 906 25.66 -5.70 37.75
N ARG A 907 25.58 -6.88 37.13
CA ARG A 907 26.19 -8.11 37.66
C ARG A 907 27.50 -8.46 36.97
N TYR A 908 27.60 -8.16 35.68
CA TYR A 908 28.81 -8.42 34.92
C TYR A 908 29.17 -7.21 34.06
N VAL A 909 30.47 -6.99 33.91
CA VAL A 909 31.02 -5.99 33.00
C VAL A 909 31.84 -6.70 31.94
N VAL A 910 31.64 -6.32 30.68
CA VAL A 910 32.36 -6.83 29.52
C VAL A 910 33.06 -5.65 28.86
N GLY A 911 34.39 -5.70 28.85
CA GLY A 911 35.24 -4.67 28.27
C GLY A 911 36.32 -5.28 27.38
N GLU A 912 36.86 -4.45 26.48
CA GLU A 912 38.01 -4.82 25.66
C GLU A 912 39.32 -4.77 26.47
N ASN A 913 40.28 -5.61 26.11
CA ASN A 913 41.56 -5.80 26.81
C ASN A 913 42.68 -5.04 26.07
N LYS A 914 42.60 -3.70 26.11
CA LYS A 914 43.43 -2.80 25.29
C LYS A 914 44.95 -3.04 25.48
N ALA A 915 45.42 -3.39 26.68
CA ALA A 915 46.82 -3.72 26.89
C ALA A 915 47.30 -5.01 26.17
N MET A 916 46.41 -5.97 25.89
CA MET A 916 46.76 -7.14 25.06
C MET A 916 46.86 -6.76 23.58
N GLU A 917 45.99 -5.89 23.08
CA GLU A 917 46.09 -5.36 21.71
C GLU A 917 47.40 -4.56 21.51
N GLU A 918 47.85 -3.84 22.54
CA GLU A 918 49.13 -3.14 22.55
C GLU A 918 50.36 -4.05 22.85
N GLY A 919 50.17 -5.36 22.98
CA GLY A 919 51.26 -6.33 23.22
C GLY A 919 51.88 -6.27 24.63
N LYS A 920 51.24 -5.59 25.58
CA LYS A 920 51.75 -5.36 26.96
C LYS A 920 51.33 -6.46 27.96
N GLY A 921 50.61 -7.48 27.50
CA GLY A 921 50.03 -8.53 28.35
C GLY A 921 48.64 -8.15 28.88
N PRO A 922 47.95 -9.06 29.61
CA PRO A 922 46.60 -8.82 30.11
C PRO A 922 46.63 -7.69 31.14
N GLU A 923 45.86 -6.64 30.91
CA GLU A 923 45.83 -5.52 31.83
C GLU A 923 45.31 -5.98 33.20
N LYS A 924 45.98 -5.55 34.27
CA LYS A 924 45.40 -5.60 35.62
C LYS A 924 44.32 -4.53 35.81
N ASN A 925 44.30 -3.51 34.96
CA ASN A 925 43.54 -2.28 35.13
C ASN A 925 42.11 -2.37 34.58
N LEU A 926 41.34 -3.39 34.99
CA LEU A 926 39.89 -3.23 35.20
C LEU A 926 39.47 -3.75 36.59
N LEU A 927 40.45 -4.07 37.45
CA LEU A 927 40.23 -4.67 38.75
C LEU A 927 40.15 -3.59 39.83
N HIS A 928 38.93 -3.20 40.16
CA HIS A 928 38.62 -2.75 41.51
C HIS A 928 38.65 -4.00 42.43
N ASP A 929 39.85 -4.54 42.69
CA ASP A 929 40.16 -5.93 43.09
C ASP A 929 39.35 -6.49 44.29
N SER A 930 38.85 -5.62 45.18
CA SER A 930 38.01 -6.01 46.32
C SER A 930 36.50 -6.12 46.02
N LYS A 931 36.07 -5.73 44.81
CA LYS A 931 34.67 -5.57 44.40
C LYS A 931 34.33 -6.17 43.03
N THR A 932 35.33 -6.53 42.22
CA THR A 932 35.14 -7.24 40.96
C THR A 932 36.04 -8.46 40.87
N LYS A 933 35.60 -9.51 40.18
CA LYS A 933 36.36 -10.74 39.94
C LYS A 933 36.36 -11.07 38.46
N ARG A 934 37.53 -11.22 37.83
CA ARG A 934 37.61 -11.69 36.45
C ARG A 934 37.23 -13.16 36.35
N ILE A 935 36.29 -13.49 35.47
CA ILE A 935 35.80 -14.86 35.23
C ILE A 935 36.12 -15.38 33.83
N PHE A 936 36.44 -14.49 32.88
CA PHE A 936 36.91 -14.83 31.55
C PHE A 936 37.90 -13.78 31.03
N SER A 937 38.84 -14.20 30.20
CA SER A 937 39.69 -13.34 29.37
C SER A 937 40.14 -14.11 28.14
N ASN A 938 40.12 -13.46 26.97
CA ASN A 938 40.93 -13.85 25.82
C ASN A 938 41.84 -12.67 25.42
N SER A 939 42.37 -12.68 24.20
CA SER A 939 43.28 -11.64 23.70
C SER A 939 42.61 -10.27 23.49
N ARG A 940 41.28 -10.19 23.36
CA ARG A 940 40.57 -8.93 23.10
C ARG A 940 39.47 -8.60 24.11
N PHE A 941 38.86 -9.58 24.78
CA PHE A 941 37.76 -9.36 25.72
C PHE A 941 38.06 -9.92 27.11
N GLN A 942 37.47 -9.29 28.13
CA GLN A 942 37.41 -9.82 29.49
C GLN A 942 36.02 -9.64 30.10
N VAL A 943 35.61 -10.59 30.95
CA VAL A 943 34.34 -10.55 31.69
C VAL A 943 34.63 -10.53 33.17
N LEU A 944 34.05 -9.54 33.85
CA LEU A 944 34.19 -9.30 35.28
C LEU A 944 32.84 -9.50 35.97
N GLU A 945 32.83 -10.28 37.04
CA GLU A 945 31.72 -10.42 37.98
C GLU A 945 31.78 -9.31 39.05
N VAL A 946 30.66 -8.62 39.28
CA VAL A 946 30.54 -7.61 40.33
C VAL A 946 30.14 -8.29 41.65
N LEU A 947 31.01 -8.20 42.65
CA LEU A 947 30.89 -8.91 43.93
C LEU A 947 29.97 -8.18 44.94
N GLY A 948 29.61 -8.88 46.01
CA GLY A 948 28.88 -8.29 47.15
C GLY A 948 27.37 -8.12 46.94
N TYR A 949 26.83 -8.72 45.89
CA TYR A 949 25.40 -9.04 45.83
C TYR A 949 25.16 -10.41 46.44
N ASP A 950 24.01 -10.58 47.10
CA ASP A 950 23.56 -11.90 47.53
C ASP A 950 23.24 -12.79 46.33
N SER A 951 23.62 -14.07 46.42
CA SER A 951 23.43 -15.08 45.39
C SER A 951 22.05 -15.76 45.53
N PRO A 952 21.30 -15.93 44.42
CA PRO A 952 21.06 -14.98 43.35
C PRO A 952 19.57 -14.55 43.33
N PRO A 953 19.23 -13.28 43.05
CA PRO A 953 17.83 -12.87 42.85
C PRO A 953 17.30 -13.30 41.48
N SER A 954 15.98 -13.49 41.44
CA SER A 954 15.16 -14.17 40.41
C SER A 954 15.14 -13.57 39.01
#